data_AF-A0A8B8R7Z1-F1
#
_entry.id   AF-A0A8B8R7Z1-F1
#
_cell.length_a   1.000
_cell.length_b   1.000
_cell.length_c   1.000
_cell.angle_alpha   90.00
_cell.angle_beta   90.00
_cell.angle_gamma   90.00
#
_symmetry.space_group_name_H-M   'P 1'
#
loop_
_entity.id
_entity.type
_entity.pdbx_description
1 polymer ?
#
loop_
_entity_poly.entity_id
_entity_poly.type
_entity_poly.pdbx_seq_one_letter_code
_entity_poly.pdbx_strand_id
1 'polypeptide(L)'
;MPSALAIFTCRPNSHPFQERHVYLDEPIKIGRSVARCRPAQNNATFDCKVLSRNHALVWFDHKTGKFYLQDTKSSNGTFINSQRLSRGSEESPPCEILSGDIIQFGVDVTENTRKVTHGCIVSTIKLFLPDGMEARLRSDVIHAPLPSPVEKVAANTPSMYSQELFQLSQYLQEALHREQMLEQKLATLQRLLAITQEASDTSWQALIDEDRLLSRLEVMGNQLQACSKNQTEDSLRKELIALQEDKHNYETTAKESLRRVLQEKIEVVRKLSEVERSLSNTEDECTHLKEMNERTQEELRELANKYNGAVNEIKDLSDKLKVAEGKQEEIQQKGQAEKKELQHKIDEMEEKEQELQAKIEALQADNDFTNERLTALQEKLIVEGHLTKVVEETKLSKENQARAKESDLSDTLSPSKEKSSDDTTDAQMDEQDLNEPLAKVSLLKDDLQGAQSEIETKQEIQHLRKELIEAQELARASKQKCFELQALLEEERKAYRNQVEESSKQIQVLQAQLQRLHVNIENLREEKDSEITSTRDKLLSARDEILLLHQAAEKAASERDTDIACLQEELKKVRAELERWRKAASDYEKEITSLQNSFQLRCQQCEDQQREETTRLQGELEKLRKEWNVLETECRSLKKENVLLSSELQRQEKELHNSQKQSLELTSDLSILQMTRKELENQVGSLKEQHLRDSADLKTLLSKAENQAKDVQKEYEKTQTVLSELKLKFEMTEQEKQSITDELKQCKDNLKLLREKGNNPSILQPVPAVFIGLFLAFLFWCFGPLW
;
A
#
# COMPACT_ATOMS: atom_id res chain seq x y z
N MET A 1 56.44 0.89 -16.36
CA MET A 1 56.40 1.55 -15.05
C MET A 1 55.62 0.67 -14.10
N PRO A 2 55.84 0.73 -12.77
CA PRO A 2 54.82 0.34 -11.81
C PRO A 2 53.59 1.23 -12.03
N SER A 3 52.41 0.64 -12.22
CA SER A 3 51.14 1.34 -12.45
C SER A 3 50.11 0.83 -11.46
N ALA A 4 49.37 1.72 -10.83
CA ALA A 4 48.16 1.34 -10.10
C ALA A 4 47.12 0.73 -11.06
N LEU A 5 46.28 -0.19 -10.58
CA LEU A 5 45.32 -0.94 -11.39
C LEU A 5 43.99 -1.09 -10.65
N ALA A 6 42.89 -0.76 -11.32
CA ALA A 6 41.53 -1.03 -10.87
C ALA A 6 40.87 -2.11 -11.74
N ILE A 7 40.51 -3.23 -11.12
CA ILE A 7 39.77 -4.32 -11.75
C ILE A 7 38.27 -4.16 -11.46
N PHE A 8 37.45 -4.08 -12.51
CA PHE A 8 35.99 -3.96 -12.41
C PHE A 8 35.33 -5.28 -12.82
N THR A 9 34.69 -5.98 -11.88
CA THR A 9 33.97 -7.25 -12.11
C THR A 9 32.45 -7.05 -12.08
N CYS A 10 31.76 -7.55 -13.11
CA CYS A 10 30.31 -7.42 -13.27
C CYS A 10 29.55 -8.22 -12.20
N ARG A 11 28.63 -7.58 -11.49
CA ARG A 11 27.74 -8.24 -10.51
C ARG A 11 26.48 -8.83 -11.17
N PRO A 12 25.81 -9.82 -10.55
CA PRO A 12 24.60 -10.44 -11.12
C PRO A 12 23.43 -9.47 -11.35
N ASN A 13 23.36 -8.40 -10.56
CA ASN A 13 22.37 -7.33 -10.67
C ASN A 13 22.80 -6.15 -11.57
N SER A 14 23.84 -6.34 -12.40
CA SER A 14 24.32 -5.33 -13.35
C SER A 14 23.79 -5.58 -14.76
N HIS A 15 23.63 -4.51 -15.53
CA HIS A 15 23.67 -4.60 -16.98
C HIS A 15 25.02 -5.25 -17.41
N PRO A 16 25.03 -6.26 -18.31
CA PRO A 16 26.23 -7.06 -18.55
C PRO A 16 27.42 -6.28 -19.11
N PHE A 17 28.61 -6.53 -18.55
CA PHE A 17 29.88 -6.08 -19.13
C PHE A 17 31.00 -7.10 -18.86
N GLN A 18 31.97 -7.18 -19.79
CA GLN A 18 33.20 -7.95 -19.57
C GLN A 18 34.13 -7.24 -18.58
N GLU A 19 34.81 -8.01 -17.74
CA GLU A 19 35.77 -7.54 -16.73
C GLU A 19 36.80 -6.55 -17.31
N ARG A 20 37.12 -5.49 -16.56
CA ARG A 20 38.06 -4.44 -16.98
C ARG A 20 39.28 -4.42 -16.10
N HIS A 21 40.46 -4.24 -16.68
CA HIS A 21 41.75 -4.06 -16.04
C HIS A 21 42.25 -2.64 -16.34
N VAL A 22 41.77 -1.69 -15.57
CA VAL A 22 41.93 -0.25 -15.81
C VAL A 22 43.17 0.27 -15.09
N TYR A 23 44.25 0.51 -15.82
CA TYR A 23 45.47 1.14 -15.30
C TYR A 23 45.21 2.61 -14.95
N LEU A 24 45.71 3.07 -13.80
CA LEU A 24 45.43 4.39 -13.20
C LEU A 24 46.68 5.28 -13.10
N ASP A 25 47.56 5.24 -14.12
CA ASP A 25 48.66 6.19 -14.29
C ASP A 25 48.14 7.64 -14.40
N GLU A 26 46.98 7.83 -15.04
CA GLU A 26 46.24 9.10 -15.16
C GLU A 26 44.77 8.92 -14.71
N PRO A 27 44.04 10.00 -14.35
CA PRO A 27 42.61 9.92 -14.00
C PRO A 27 41.73 9.38 -15.15
N ILE A 28 41.19 8.18 -14.98
CA ILE A 28 40.36 7.52 -15.99
C ILE A 28 38.90 7.92 -15.85
N LYS A 29 38.33 8.39 -16.97
CA LYS A 29 36.93 8.81 -17.04
C LYS A 29 35.99 7.62 -17.22
N ILE A 30 35.00 7.54 -16.35
CA ILE A 30 33.91 6.56 -16.40
C ILE A 30 32.72 7.15 -17.16
N GLY A 31 32.10 6.36 -18.04
CA GLY A 31 30.90 6.81 -18.75
C GLY A 31 30.43 5.92 -19.90
N ARG A 32 29.43 6.43 -20.62
CA ARG A 32 28.74 5.72 -21.71
C ARG A 32 29.55 5.69 -23.02
N SER A 33 29.52 4.54 -23.68
CA SER A 33 29.94 4.28 -25.07
C SER A 33 29.53 5.40 -26.03
N VAL A 34 30.48 5.89 -26.83
CA VAL A 34 30.26 6.87 -27.91
C VAL A 34 31.14 6.52 -29.10
N ALA A 35 30.86 7.10 -30.29
CA ALA A 35 31.56 6.75 -31.53
C ALA A 35 33.09 6.83 -31.48
N ARG A 36 33.66 7.71 -30.62
CA ARG A 36 35.11 7.88 -30.42
C ARG A 36 35.69 7.16 -29.18
N CYS A 37 34.84 6.64 -28.29
CA CYS A 37 35.25 5.98 -27.05
C CYS A 37 34.39 4.72 -26.88
N ARG A 38 34.97 3.56 -27.23
CA ARG A 38 34.31 2.26 -27.14
C ARG A 38 34.72 1.51 -25.86
N PRO A 39 33.88 0.62 -25.33
CA PRO A 39 34.28 -0.32 -24.30
C PRO A 39 35.52 -1.10 -24.72
N ALA A 40 36.52 -1.17 -23.84
CA ALA A 40 37.70 -2.01 -23.97
C ALA A 40 38.16 -2.46 -22.59
N GLN A 41 38.91 -3.57 -22.51
CA GLN A 41 39.37 -4.15 -21.24
C GLN A 41 40.16 -3.14 -20.39
N ASN A 42 40.95 -2.26 -21.01
CA ASN A 42 41.76 -1.25 -20.32
C ASN A 42 41.01 0.05 -19.97
N ASN A 43 39.68 0.14 -20.14
CA ASN A 43 38.93 1.37 -19.86
C ASN A 43 37.61 1.15 -19.10
N ALA A 44 37.15 2.20 -18.43
CA ALA A 44 35.87 2.27 -17.73
C ALA A 44 34.71 2.82 -18.60
N THR A 45 34.72 2.51 -19.91
CA THR A 45 33.61 2.86 -20.82
C THR A 45 32.63 1.69 -20.94
N PHE A 46 31.34 1.96 -20.74
CA PHE A 46 30.28 0.93 -20.73
C PHE A 46 29.20 1.25 -21.78
N ASP A 47 28.66 0.24 -22.47
CA ASP A 47 27.56 0.46 -23.43
C ASP A 47 26.18 0.43 -22.76
N CYS A 48 26.06 1.17 -21.65
CA CYS A 48 24.86 1.22 -20.82
C CYS A 48 24.11 2.55 -21.01
N LYS A 49 22.83 2.47 -21.38
CA LYS A 49 21.99 3.64 -21.73
C LYS A 49 21.80 4.62 -20.57
N VAL A 50 21.74 4.15 -19.32
CA VAL A 50 21.51 5.00 -18.13
C VAL A 50 22.77 5.71 -17.62
N LEU A 51 23.95 5.45 -18.19
CA LEU A 51 25.16 6.21 -17.89
C LEU A 51 25.23 7.51 -18.69
N SER A 52 25.91 8.50 -18.11
CA SER A 52 26.22 9.78 -18.73
C SER A 52 27.52 9.66 -19.55
N ARG A 53 27.76 10.54 -20.54
CA ARG A 53 28.99 10.49 -21.38
C ARG A 53 30.26 10.75 -20.57
N ASN A 54 30.15 11.65 -19.59
CA ASN A 54 31.03 11.79 -18.45
C ASN A 54 30.11 11.49 -17.26
N HIS A 55 30.42 10.48 -16.45
CA HIS A 55 29.54 10.03 -15.36
C HIS A 55 30.29 10.08 -14.03
N ALA A 56 31.47 9.48 -13.98
CA ALA A 56 32.39 9.60 -12.85
C ALA A 56 33.85 9.70 -13.33
N LEU A 57 34.76 10.01 -12.43
CA LEU A 57 36.20 9.98 -12.62
C LEU A 57 36.83 9.10 -11.53
N VAL A 58 37.75 8.21 -11.91
CA VAL A 58 38.50 7.36 -10.97
C VAL A 58 40.00 7.57 -11.14
N TRP A 59 40.75 7.69 -10.04
CA TRP A 59 42.19 7.89 -10.08
C TRP A 59 42.90 7.33 -8.85
N PHE A 60 44.21 7.17 -8.96
CA PHE A 60 45.10 6.86 -7.86
C PHE A 60 45.94 8.10 -7.50
N ASP A 61 45.89 8.55 -6.25
CA ASP A 61 46.76 9.60 -5.75
C ASP A 61 48.09 9.02 -5.25
N HIS A 62 49.10 9.13 -6.11
CA HIS A 62 50.48 8.73 -5.87
C HIS A 62 51.13 9.41 -4.64
N LYS A 63 50.56 10.50 -4.10
CA LYS A 63 51.07 11.16 -2.88
C LYS A 63 50.52 10.58 -1.58
N THR A 64 49.31 10.06 -1.60
CA THR A 64 48.62 9.52 -0.40
C THR A 64 48.49 7.99 -0.41
N GLY A 65 48.75 7.34 -1.54
CA GLY A 65 48.58 5.90 -1.69
C GLY A 65 47.11 5.45 -1.74
N LYS A 66 46.19 6.38 -2.06
CA LYS A 66 44.74 6.19 -2.00
C LYS A 66 44.11 6.25 -3.39
N PHE A 67 42.99 5.53 -3.52
CA PHE A 67 42.15 5.53 -4.72
C PHE A 67 40.92 6.38 -4.46
N TYR A 68 40.51 7.16 -5.47
CA TYR A 68 39.39 8.07 -5.37
C TYR A 68 38.41 7.90 -6.53
N LEU A 69 37.13 8.06 -6.22
CA LEU A 69 36.01 8.12 -7.16
C LEU A 69 35.24 9.43 -6.96
N GLN A 70 34.86 10.09 -8.05
CA GLN A 70 34.09 11.34 -8.01
C GLN A 70 32.97 11.31 -9.05
N ASP A 71 31.75 11.69 -8.68
CA ASP A 71 30.63 11.89 -9.60
C ASP A 71 30.81 13.22 -10.36
N THR A 72 30.81 13.15 -11.70
CA THR A 72 31.04 14.32 -12.57
C THR A 72 29.74 14.88 -13.13
N LYS A 73 28.78 15.22 -12.25
CA LYS A 73 27.43 15.73 -12.60
C LYS A 73 26.61 14.72 -13.40
N SER A 74 26.63 13.47 -12.94
CA SER A 74 25.87 12.39 -13.54
C SER A 74 24.36 12.59 -13.38
N SER A 75 23.59 12.20 -14.38
CA SER A 75 22.13 12.39 -14.38
C SER A 75 21.44 11.47 -13.37
N ASN A 76 21.94 10.23 -13.26
CA ASN A 76 21.30 9.15 -12.50
C ASN A 76 22.03 8.79 -11.18
N GLY A 77 23.17 9.41 -10.88
CA GLY A 77 23.95 9.23 -9.66
C GLY A 77 25.01 8.12 -9.73
N THR A 78 26.16 8.38 -9.10
CA THR A 78 27.18 7.39 -8.73
C THR A 78 26.99 6.97 -7.27
N PHE A 79 27.27 5.71 -6.95
CA PHE A 79 27.11 5.12 -5.62
C PHE A 79 28.32 4.26 -5.23
N ILE A 80 28.68 4.26 -3.95
CA ILE A 80 29.66 3.35 -3.32
C ILE A 80 28.93 2.63 -2.19
N ASN A 81 28.90 1.29 -2.21
CA ASN A 81 28.21 0.45 -1.22
C ASN A 81 26.78 0.93 -0.91
N SER A 82 25.99 1.12 -1.97
CA SER A 82 24.63 1.68 -1.97
C SER A 82 24.48 3.15 -1.52
N GLN A 83 25.55 3.80 -1.02
CA GLN A 83 25.54 5.22 -0.65
C GLN A 83 25.79 6.12 -1.86
N ARG A 84 24.89 7.07 -2.13
CA ARG A 84 24.97 8.00 -3.27
C ARG A 84 25.93 9.17 -3.00
N LEU A 85 26.76 9.54 -3.98
CA LEU A 85 27.83 10.55 -3.78
C LEU A 85 27.38 12.01 -3.96
N SER A 86 26.43 12.27 -4.86
CA SER A 86 25.86 13.60 -5.14
C SER A 86 24.42 13.51 -5.64
N ARG A 87 23.68 14.62 -5.62
CA ARG A 87 22.34 14.66 -6.26
C ARG A 87 22.48 14.62 -7.79
N GLY A 88 21.38 14.34 -8.49
CA GLY A 88 21.38 14.26 -9.95
C GLY A 88 21.81 15.58 -10.60
N SER A 89 22.84 15.53 -11.45
CA SER A 89 23.51 16.68 -12.08
C SER A 89 24.36 17.55 -11.16
N GLU A 90 24.62 17.14 -9.91
CA GLU A 90 25.58 17.78 -9.00
C GLU A 90 26.92 17.02 -8.95
N GLU A 91 28.01 17.74 -8.68
CA GLU A 91 29.37 17.18 -8.57
C GLU A 91 29.61 16.66 -7.14
N SER A 92 30.15 15.47 -6.97
CA SER A 92 30.55 15.01 -5.63
C SER A 92 31.93 15.59 -5.24
N PRO A 93 32.25 15.66 -3.94
CA PRO A 93 33.66 15.65 -3.53
C PRO A 93 34.33 14.32 -3.96
N PRO A 94 35.68 14.26 -4.02
CA PRO A 94 36.40 13.00 -4.14
C PRO A 94 36.11 12.08 -2.95
N CYS A 95 35.61 10.88 -3.22
CA CYS A 95 35.35 9.86 -2.21
C CYS A 95 36.39 8.74 -2.31
N GLU A 96 36.99 8.37 -1.18
CA GLU A 96 37.97 7.28 -1.11
C GLU A 96 37.28 5.93 -1.34
N ILE A 97 37.88 5.08 -2.17
CA ILE A 97 37.42 3.72 -2.48
C ILE A 97 38.46 2.68 -2.06
N LEU A 98 37.99 1.53 -1.59
CA LEU A 98 38.78 0.43 -1.04
C LEU A 98 38.63 -0.83 -1.91
N SER A 99 39.58 -1.76 -1.81
CA SER A 99 39.45 -3.03 -2.54
C SER A 99 38.29 -3.84 -1.94
N GLY A 100 37.43 -4.39 -2.80
CA GLY A 100 36.19 -5.08 -2.43
C GLY A 100 34.92 -4.23 -2.49
N ASP A 101 35.01 -2.90 -2.57
CA ASP A 101 33.83 -2.02 -2.60
C ASP A 101 32.90 -2.33 -3.81
N ILE A 102 31.60 -2.18 -3.62
CA ILE A 102 30.58 -2.28 -4.67
C ILE A 102 30.28 -0.88 -5.21
N ILE A 103 30.66 -0.64 -6.46
CA ILE A 103 30.48 0.62 -7.16
C ILE A 103 29.32 0.50 -8.16
N GLN A 104 28.37 1.43 -8.10
CA GLN A 104 27.23 1.48 -9.01
C GLN A 104 27.16 2.81 -9.77
N PHE A 105 26.89 2.73 -11.06
CA PHE A 105 26.76 3.86 -11.98
C PHE A 105 25.35 3.92 -12.56
N GLY A 106 24.60 4.96 -12.17
CA GLY A 106 23.19 5.12 -12.48
C GLY A 106 22.25 4.24 -11.65
N VAL A 107 20.98 4.30 -12.00
CA VAL A 107 19.89 3.45 -11.47
C VAL A 107 19.12 2.88 -12.65
N ASP A 108 18.37 1.81 -12.42
CA ASP A 108 17.53 1.18 -13.45
C ASP A 108 16.41 2.13 -13.89
N VAL A 109 16.26 2.30 -15.21
CA VAL A 109 15.25 3.21 -15.79
C VAL A 109 14.32 2.45 -16.73
N THR A 110 13.04 2.39 -16.37
CA THR A 110 11.96 1.81 -17.18
C THR A 110 11.39 2.85 -18.14
N GLU A 111 11.41 2.58 -19.45
CA GLU A 111 10.74 3.46 -20.43
C GLU A 111 9.22 3.27 -20.40
N ASN A 112 8.50 4.22 -19.78
CA ASN A 112 7.02 4.26 -19.72
C ASN A 112 6.33 4.07 -21.08
N THR A 113 6.98 4.47 -22.19
CA THR A 113 6.46 4.35 -23.55
C THR A 113 6.62 2.95 -24.17
N ARG A 114 7.42 2.06 -23.58
CA ARG A 114 7.80 0.75 -24.18
C ARG A 114 7.88 -0.44 -23.21
N LYS A 115 7.74 -0.23 -21.90
CA LYS A 115 7.92 -1.27 -20.86
C LYS A 115 9.29 -1.98 -20.93
N VAL A 116 10.33 -1.29 -21.41
CA VAL A 116 11.71 -1.79 -21.42
C VAL A 116 12.47 -1.18 -20.25
N THR A 117 12.98 -2.01 -19.35
CA THR A 117 13.89 -1.59 -18.27
C THR A 117 15.33 -1.57 -18.79
N HIS A 118 16.01 -0.45 -18.60
CA HIS A 118 17.44 -0.32 -18.87
C HIS A 118 18.21 -0.37 -17.55
N GLY A 119 18.88 -1.49 -17.31
CA GLY A 119 19.67 -1.72 -16.10
C GLY A 119 20.90 -0.80 -15.99
N CYS A 120 21.28 -0.48 -14.76
CA CYS A 120 22.49 0.25 -14.40
C CYS A 120 23.76 -0.64 -14.45
N ILE A 121 24.94 -0.04 -14.26
CA ILE A 121 26.20 -0.81 -14.11
C ILE A 121 26.48 -0.99 -12.62
N VAL A 122 26.63 -2.23 -12.17
CA VAL A 122 27.03 -2.59 -10.80
C VAL A 122 28.28 -3.46 -10.85
N SER A 123 29.36 -2.97 -10.25
CA SER A 123 30.67 -3.61 -10.24
C SER A 123 31.14 -3.84 -8.81
N THR A 124 31.74 -4.99 -8.52
CA THR A 124 32.76 -5.01 -7.46
C THR A 124 34.04 -4.41 -8.04
N ILE A 125 34.79 -3.67 -7.24
CA ILE A 125 36.11 -3.15 -7.62
C ILE A 125 37.20 -3.84 -6.80
N LYS A 126 38.27 -4.27 -7.47
CA LYS A 126 39.54 -4.63 -6.82
C LYS A 126 40.59 -3.60 -7.21
N LEU A 127 41.40 -3.20 -6.24
CA LEU A 127 42.36 -2.10 -6.40
C LEU A 127 43.76 -2.62 -6.07
N PHE A 128 44.72 -2.36 -6.93
CA PHE A 128 46.12 -2.76 -6.77
C PHE A 128 47.03 -1.55 -6.85
N LEU A 129 47.92 -1.44 -5.87
CA LEU A 129 48.95 -0.41 -5.80
C LEU A 129 50.00 -0.60 -6.91
N PRO A 130 50.81 0.42 -7.25
CA PRO A 130 51.81 0.32 -8.31
C PRO A 130 52.87 -0.79 -8.11
N ASP A 131 53.08 -1.24 -6.87
CA ASP A 131 53.97 -2.36 -6.51
C ASP A 131 53.34 -3.75 -6.76
N GLY A 132 52.07 -3.81 -7.14
CA GLY A 132 51.31 -5.03 -7.39
C GLY A 132 50.58 -5.59 -6.16
N MET A 133 50.68 -4.97 -4.97
CA MET A 133 49.91 -5.40 -3.80
C MET A 133 48.45 -4.97 -3.91
N GLU A 134 47.52 -5.83 -3.47
CA GLU A 134 46.11 -5.44 -3.36
C GLU A 134 45.97 -4.34 -2.28
N ALA A 135 45.31 -3.24 -2.63
CA ALA A 135 45.11 -2.10 -1.77
C ALA A 135 44.21 -2.46 -0.59
N ARG A 136 44.25 -1.63 0.47
CA ARG A 136 43.51 -1.84 1.73
C ARG A 136 42.07 -2.30 1.45
N LEU A 137 41.77 -3.52 1.86
CA LEU A 137 40.41 -4.08 1.89
C LEU A 137 39.58 -3.30 2.91
N ARG A 138 38.28 -3.14 2.63
CA ARG A 138 37.32 -2.70 3.64
C ARG A 138 37.09 -3.86 4.61
N SER A 139 37.68 -3.80 5.80
CA SER A 139 37.56 -4.86 6.83
C SER A 139 36.17 -4.88 7.46
N ASP A 140 35.26 -5.64 6.87
CA ASP A 140 34.08 -6.11 7.58
C ASP A 140 34.53 -7.09 8.68
N VAL A 141 34.29 -6.70 9.93
CA VAL A 141 34.70 -7.37 11.19
C VAL A 141 36.20 -7.29 11.52
N ILE A 142 36.47 -7.15 12.82
CA ILE A 142 37.81 -7.17 13.42
C ILE A 142 38.32 -8.61 13.47
N HIS A 143 39.47 -8.90 12.86
CA HIS A 143 40.37 -9.95 13.34
C HIS A 143 41.84 -9.66 13.00
N ALA A 144 42.71 -9.97 13.96
CA ALA A 144 44.16 -9.99 13.81
C ALA A 144 44.62 -11.19 12.93
N PRO A 145 45.83 -11.17 12.35
CA PRO A 145 46.16 -12.06 11.23
C PRO A 145 46.39 -13.51 11.66
N LEU A 146 45.84 -14.45 10.89
CA LEU A 146 46.14 -15.88 10.99
C LEU A 146 47.10 -16.30 9.86
N PRO A 147 48.29 -16.84 10.18
CA PRO A 147 49.05 -17.65 9.23
C PRO A 147 48.47 -19.07 9.13
N SER A 148 48.72 -19.76 8.03
CA SER A 148 48.45 -21.20 7.88
C SER A 148 49.43 -21.83 6.87
N PRO A 149 49.53 -23.16 6.77
CA PRO A 149 48.94 -24.23 7.59
C PRO A 149 50.04 -25.16 8.18
N VAL A 150 49.67 -26.41 8.53
CA VAL A 150 50.53 -27.50 9.09
C VAL A 150 50.84 -27.25 10.59
N GLU A 151 50.74 -28.22 11.52
CA GLU A 151 50.64 -29.69 11.40
C GLU A 151 49.45 -30.33 12.19
N LYS A 152 49.44 -31.67 12.32
CA LYS A 152 48.38 -32.50 12.94
C LYS A 152 48.62 -32.66 14.45
N VAL A 153 47.54 -32.87 15.24
CA VAL A 153 47.34 -33.96 16.25
C VAL A 153 46.15 -33.63 17.17
N ALA A 154 45.65 -34.63 17.92
CA ALA A 154 44.70 -34.55 19.03
C ALA A 154 43.24 -34.17 18.72
N ALA A 155 42.47 -35.15 18.20
CA ALA A 155 41.04 -35.18 18.44
C ALA A 155 40.75 -35.64 19.88
N ASN A 156 40.14 -34.80 20.73
CA ASN A 156 39.39 -35.21 21.95
C ASN A 156 38.68 -34.04 22.69
N THR A 157 37.76 -33.33 22.03
CA THR A 157 36.82 -32.38 22.70
C THR A 157 35.43 -32.40 22.06
N PRO A 158 34.44 -33.11 22.63
CA PRO A 158 33.09 -33.19 22.06
C PRO A 158 32.14 -32.03 22.42
N SER A 159 31.13 -31.86 21.56
CA SER A 159 29.78 -31.33 21.84
C SER A 159 29.53 -29.84 22.15
N MET A 160 30.41 -29.08 22.82
CA MET A 160 30.02 -27.74 23.31
C MET A 160 29.71 -26.73 22.20
N TYR A 161 30.65 -26.52 21.28
CA TYR A 161 30.59 -25.46 20.25
C TYR A 161 29.38 -25.59 19.30
N SER A 162 28.91 -26.82 19.04
CA SER A 162 27.75 -27.05 18.16
C SER A 162 26.42 -26.60 18.79
N GLN A 163 26.32 -26.57 20.11
CA GLN A 163 25.11 -26.13 20.80
C GLN A 163 25.04 -24.60 20.84
N GLU A 164 26.18 -23.94 21.12
CA GLU A 164 26.32 -22.49 21.09
C GLU A 164 26.04 -21.92 19.69
N LEU A 165 26.58 -22.56 18.64
CA LEU A 165 26.39 -22.13 17.26
C LEU A 165 24.94 -22.36 16.75
N PHE A 166 24.28 -23.42 17.20
CA PHE A 166 22.84 -23.63 16.96
C PHE A 166 21.99 -22.58 17.68
N GLN A 167 22.30 -22.27 18.94
CA GLN A 167 21.58 -21.28 19.75
C GLN A 167 21.78 -19.86 19.21
N LEU A 168 22.98 -19.52 18.72
CA LEU A 168 23.25 -18.27 18.00
C LEU A 168 22.47 -18.20 16.69
N SER A 169 22.42 -19.29 15.91
CA SER A 169 21.58 -19.37 14.70
C SER A 169 20.09 -19.16 15.02
N GLN A 170 19.60 -19.72 16.13
CA GLN A 170 18.23 -19.54 16.58
C GLN A 170 17.95 -18.08 16.96
N TYR A 171 18.84 -17.40 17.70
CA TYR A 171 18.70 -15.97 18.00
C TYR A 171 18.78 -15.10 16.74
N LEU A 172 19.60 -15.45 15.75
CA LEU A 172 19.66 -14.75 14.46
C LEU A 172 18.35 -14.87 13.67
N GLN A 173 17.75 -16.06 13.60
CA GLN A 173 16.42 -16.23 12.99
C GLN A 173 15.33 -15.47 13.75
N GLU A 174 15.37 -15.48 15.08
CA GLU A 174 14.38 -14.78 15.90
C GLU A 174 14.54 -13.24 15.84
N ALA A 175 15.77 -12.74 15.67
CA ALA A 175 16.05 -11.33 15.41
C ALA A 175 15.55 -10.91 14.03
N LEU A 176 15.88 -11.65 12.96
CA LEU A 176 15.41 -11.41 11.60
C LEU A 176 13.88 -11.42 11.50
N HIS A 177 13.21 -12.35 12.20
CA HIS A 177 11.76 -12.39 12.23
C HIS A 177 11.14 -11.20 12.97
N ARG A 178 11.77 -10.72 14.06
CA ARG A 178 11.35 -9.49 14.76
C ARG A 178 11.56 -8.25 13.88
N GLU A 179 12.67 -8.18 13.15
CA GLU A 179 12.99 -7.10 12.21
C GLU A 179 11.94 -7.01 11.09
N GLN A 180 11.65 -8.12 10.39
CA GLN A 180 10.58 -8.19 9.39
C GLN A 180 9.21 -7.77 9.97
N MET A 181 8.90 -8.16 11.22
CA MET A 181 7.67 -7.74 11.90
C MET A 181 7.65 -6.25 12.27
N LEU A 182 8.81 -5.61 12.46
CA LEU A 182 8.93 -4.18 12.68
C LEU A 182 8.81 -3.41 11.36
N GLU A 183 9.47 -3.86 10.29
CA GLU A 183 9.32 -3.31 8.94
C GLU A 183 7.85 -3.35 8.47
N GLN A 184 7.18 -4.49 8.65
CA GLN A 184 5.78 -4.66 8.25
C GLN A 184 4.82 -3.76 9.06
N LYS A 185 5.12 -3.52 10.36
CA LYS A 185 4.40 -2.54 11.18
C LYS A 185 4.70 -1.10 10.74
N LEU A 186 5.95 -0.77 10.44
CA LEU A 186 6.37 0.55 9.95
C LEU A 186 5.65 0.88 8.63
N ALA A 187 5.64 -0.05 7.67
CA ALA A 187 4.93 0.10 6.39
C ALA A 187 3.41 0.25 6.59
N THR A 188 2.83 -0.46 7.58
CA THR A 188 1.41 -0.32 7.93
C THR A 188 1.11 1.06 8.54
N LEU A 189 1.96 1.55 9.45
CA LEU A 189 1.85 2.89 10.04
C LEU A 189 2.04 4.00 9.01
N GLN A 190 3.01 3.87 8.09
CA GLN A 190 3.21 4.80 6.98
C GLN A 190 1.98 4.86 6.06
N ARG A 191 1.37 3.71 5.74
CA ARG A 191 0.13 3.65 4.97
C ARG A 191 -1.05 4.29 5.70
N LEU A 192 -1.20 4.05 7.01
CA LEU A 192 -2.24 4.68 7.83
C LEU A 192 -2.04 6.20 7.94
N LEU A 193 -0.80 6.67 8.08
CA LEU A 193 -0.45 8.10 8.10
C LEU A 193 -0.84 8.76 6.78
N ALA A 194 -0.48 8.16 5.64
CA ALA A 194 -0.83 8.66 4.31
C ALA A 194 -2.35 8.75 4.09
N ILE A 195 -3.10 7.70 4.46
CA ILE A 195 -4.57 7.68 4.37
C ILE A 195 -5.19 8.75 5.29
N THR A 196 -4.65 8.93 6.50
CA THR A 196 -5.14 9.94 7.45
C THR A 196 -4.87 11.37 6.94
N GLN A 197 -3.72 11.59 6.29
CA GLN A 197 -3.40 12.87 5.69
C GLN A 197 -4.27 13.16 4.45
N GLU A 198 -4.47 12.19 3.56
CA GLU A 198 -5.37 12.31 2.40
C GLU A 198 -6.82 12.60 2.83
N ALA A 199 -7.30 11.96 3.92
CA ALA A 199 -8.61 12.23 4.52
C ALA A 199 -8.69 13.63 5.16
N SER A 200 -7.62 14.10 5.80
CA SER A 200 -7.52 15.48 6.31
C SER A 200 -7.58 16.49 5.16
N ASP A 201 -6.75 16.32 4.14
CA ASP A 201 -6.62 17.27 3.03
C ASP A 201 -7.92 17.35 2.20
N THR A 202 -8.60 16.21 1.98
CA THR A 202 -9.94 16.20 1.37
C THR A 202 -11.02 16.83 2.26
N SER A 203 -10.95 16.67 3.59
CA SER A 203 -11.88 17.33 4.52
C SER A 203 -11.69 18.85 4.55
N TRP A 204 -10.44 19.34 4.51
CA TRP A 204 -10.15 20.78 4.36
C TRP A 204 -10.64 21.32 3.01
N GLN A 205 -10.40 20.58 1.91
CA GLN A 205 -10.84 20.99 0.58
C GLN A 205 -12.37 21.10 0.50
N ALA A 206 -13.10 20.14 1.07
CA ALA A 206 -14.57 20.19 1.14
C ALA A 206 -15.08 21.43 1.89
N LEU A 207 -14.44 21.81 2.99
CA LEU A 207 -14.81 22.97 3.82
C LEU A 207 -14.54 24.30 3.09
N ILE A 208 -13.46 24.38 2.30
CA ILE A 208 -13.16 25.52 1.42
C ILE A 208 -14.18 25.64 0.28
N ASP A 209 -14.62 24.52 -0.30
CA ASP A 209 -15.61 24.53 -1.38
C ASP A 209 -17.05 24.75 -0.87
N GLU A 210 -17.35 24.45 0.40
CA GLU A 210 -18.57 24.88 1.09
C GLU A 210 -18.62 26.40 1.30
N ASP A 211 -17.53 27.03 1.78
CA ASP A 211 -17.43 28.49 1.95
C ASP A 211 -17.58 29.25 0.61
N ARG A 212 -17.03 28.67 -0.48
CA ARG A 212 -17.26 29.14 -1.86
C ARG A 212 -18.72 28.98 -2.31
N LEU A 213 -19.40 27.91 -1.93
CA LEU A 213 -20.82 27.70 -2.23
C LEU A 213 -21.70 28.71 -1.48
N LEU A 214 -21.42 28.97 -0.20
CA LEU A 214 -22.09 29.99 0.61
C LEU A 214 -21.90 31.39 -0.01
N SER A 215 -20.65 31.75 -0.34
CA SER A 215 -20.33 33.01 -1.04
C SER A 215 -21.08 33.16 -2.36
N ARG A 216 -21.20 32.06 -3.14
CA ARG A 216 -21.95 32.07 -4.41
C ARG A 216 -23.46 32.17 -4.21
N LEU A 217 -24.00 31.54 -3.17
CA LEU A 217 -25.42 31.63 -2.80
C LEU A 217 -25.78 33.06 -2.35
N GLU A 218 -24.91 33.74 -1.61
CA GLU A 218 -25.10 35.16 -1.26
C GLU A 218 -25.13 36.05 -2.50
N VAL A 219 -24.20 35.87 -3.44
CA VAL A 219 -24.20 36.62 -4.71
C VAL A 219 -25.47 36.35 -5.53
N MET A 220 -25.91 35.08 -5.63
CA MET A 220 -27.14 34.73 -6.34
C MET A 220 -28.41 35.27 -5.64
N GLY A 221 -28.43 35.31 -4.30
CA GLY A 221 -29.51 35.93 -3.54
C GLY A 221 -29.61 37.44 -3.79
N ASN A 222 -28.48 38.13 -3.78
CA ASN A 222 -28.40 39.56 -4.13
C ASN A 222 -28.83 39.82 -5.60
N GLN A 223 -28.45 38.95 -6.54
CA GLN A 223 -28.89 39.03 -7.94
C GLN A 223 -30.40 38.80 -8.09
N LEU A 224 -30.98 37.79 -7.43
CA LEU A 224 -32.43 37.57 -7.40
C LEU A 224 -33.17 38.79 -6.82
N GLN A 225 -32.67 39.38 -5.74
CA GLN A 225 -33.25 40.56 -5.12
C GLN A 225 -33.16 41.81 -6.04
N ALA A 226 -32.16 41.89 -6.91
CA ALA A 226 -32.07 42.93 -7.95
C ALA A 226 -33.04 42.65 -9.12
N CYS A 227 -33.05 41.43 -9.67
CA CYS A 227 -33.91 41.03 -10.79
C CYS A 227 -35.41 41.16 -10.48
N SER A 228 -35.82 40.80 -9.26
CA SER A 228 -37.22 40.89 -8.79
C SER A 228 -37.85 42.29 -8.88
N LYS A 229 -37.06 43.35 -9.07
CA LYS A 229 -37.54 44.74 -9.19
C LYS A 229 -37.76 45.22 -10.62
N ASN A 230 -37.23 44.54 -11.64
CA ASN A 230 -37.12 45.09 -13.01
C ASN A 230 -37.35 44.08 -14.17
N GLN A 231 -37.70 42.82 -13.92
CA GLN A 231 -37.87 41.82 -14.99
C GLN A 231 -39.04 42.12 -15.93
N THR A 232 -38.72 42.44 -17.19
CA THR A 232 -39.65 42.45 -18.33
C THR A 232 -39.76 41.04 -18.94
N GLU A 233 -40.87 40.74 -19.61
CA GLU A 233 -41.12 39.40 -20.18
C GLU A 233 -40.01 38.94 -21.15
N ASP A 234 -39.46 39.85 -21.94
CA ASP A 234 -38.39 39.57 -22.90
C ASP A 234 -37.03 39.31 -22.22
N SER A 235 -36.85 39.76 -20.97
CA SER A 235 -35.72 39.36 -20.11
C SER A 235 -35.89 37.93 -19.63
N LEU A 236 -37.07 37.59 -19.10
CA LEU A 236 -37.39 36.25 -18.60
C LEU A 236 -37.23 35.18 -19.69
N ARG A 237 -37.60 35.48 -20.94
CA ARG A 237 -37.40 34.57 -22.08
C ARG A 237 -35.92 34.32 -22.39
N LYS A 238 -35.06 35.35 -22.31
CA LYS A 238 -33.60 35.21 -22.50
C LYS A 238 -32.94 34.45 -21.35
N GLU A 239 -33.38 34.74 -20.13
CA GLU A 239 -32.91 34.09 -18.89
C GLU A 239 -33.29 32.59 -18.88
N LEU A 240 -34.49 32.24 -19.36
CA LEU A 240 -34.92 30.85 -19.57
C LEU A 240 -34.04 30.12 -20.61
N ILE A 241 -33.74 30.75 -21.74
CA ILE A 241 -32.86 30.18 -22.78
C ILE A 241 -31.46 29.94 -22.22
N ALA A 242 -30.87 30.92 -21.53
CA ALA A 242 -29.57 30.78 -20.90
C ALA A 242 -29.51 29.63 -19.88
N LEU A 243 -30.52 29.52 -19.00
CA LEU A 243 -30.63 28.40 -18.04
C LEU A 243 -30.78 27.04 -18.74
N GLN A 244 -31.43 27.00 -19.90
CA GLN A 244 -31.62 25.77 -20.68
C GLN A 244 -30.35 25.37 -21.45
N GLU A 245 -29.54 26.34 -21.87
CA GLU A 245 -28.23 26.15 -22.48
C GLU A 245 -27.17 25.75 -21.43
N ASP A 246 -27.13 26.41 -20.27
CA ASP A 246 -26.32 26.01 -19.11
C ASP A 246 -26.65 24.60 -18.65
N LYS A 247 -27.95 24.23 -18.54
CA LYS A 247 -28.35 22.85 -18.24
C LYS A 247 -27.74 21.86 -19.23
N HIS A 248 -27.74 22.16 -20.52
CA HIS A 248 -27.17 21.29 -21.55
C HIS A 248 -25.64 21.19 -21.43
N ASN A 249 -24.96 22.29 -21.12
CA ASN A 249 -23.53 22.34 -20.88
C ASN A 249 -23.12 21.52 -19.63
N TYR A 250 -23.85 21.68 -18.53
CA TYR A 250 -23.66 20.88 -17.31
C TYR A 250 -23.91 19.38 -17.56
N GLU A 251 -25.01 19.03 -18.22
CA GLU A 251 -25.35 17.62 -18.52
C GLU A 251 -24.32 16.96 -19.45
N THR A 252 -23.78 17.71 -20.41
CA THR A 252 -22.72 17.25 -21.32
C THR A 252 -21.38 17.07 -20.58
N THR A 253 -20.96 18.08 -19.82
CA THR A 253 -19.71 18.05 -19.02
C THR A 253 -19.73 16.91 -17.99
N ALA A 254 -20.88 16.66 -17.35
CA ALA A 254 -21.06 15.55 -16.44
C ALA A 254 -20.93 14.18 -17.14
N LYS A 255 -21.56 14.01 -18.32
CA LYS A 255 -21.45 12.78 -19.12
C LYS A 255 -20.02 12.51 -19.61
N GLU A 256 -19.28 13.53 -20.02
CA GLU A 256 -17.87 13.39 -20.40
C GLU A 256 -16.96 13.06 -19.22
N SER A 257 -17.21 13.67 -18.06
CA SER A 257 -16.48 13.35 -16.82
C SER A 257 -16.75 11.90 -16.38
N LEU A 258 -18.01 11.43 -16.44
CA LEU A 258 -18.36 10.04 -16.16
C LEU A 258 -17.67 9.06 -17.12
N ARG A 259 -17.62 9.38 -18.42
CA ARG A 259 -16.90 8.58 -19.42
C ARG A 259 -15.41 8.50 -19.13
N ARG A 260 -14.79 9.60 -18.70
CA ARG A 260 -13.36 9.64 -18.35
C ARG A 260 -13.05 8.74 -17.16
N VAL A 261 -13.81 8.87 -16.06
CA VAL A 261 -13.67 8.01 -14.86
C VAL A 261 -13.95 6.53 -15.19
N LEU A 262 -14.90 6.23 -16.08
CA LEU A 262 -15.16 4.87 -16.53
C LEU A 262 -13.97 4.30 -17.34
N GLN A 263 -13.36 5.10 -18.21
CA GLN A 263 -12.18 4.70 -18.99
C GLN A 263 -10.96 4.48 -18.07
N GLU A 264 -10.74 5.35 -17.09
CA GLU A 264 -9.71 5.22 -16.07
C GLU A 264 -9.90 3.95 -15.22
N LYS A 265 -11.14 3.66 -14.80
CA LYS A 265 -11.49 2.41 -14.12
C LYS A 265 -11.15 1.17 -14.96
N ILE A 266 -11.46 1.17 -16.26
CA ILE A 266 -11.12 0.07 -17.17
C ILE A 266 -9.59 -0.10 -17.27
N GLU A 267 -8.85 0.99 -17.40
CA GLU A 267 -7.39 0.97 -17.47
C GLU A 267 -6.74 0.50 -16.15
N VAL A 268 -7.32 0.85 -15.00
CA VAL A 268 -6.89 0.33 -13.68
C VAL A 268 -7.19 -1.16 -13.53
N VAL A 269 -8.38 -1.63 -13.90
CA VAL A 269 -8.72 -3.07 -13.87
C VAL A 269 -7.82 -3.88 -14.82
N ARG A 270 -7.51 -3.33 -16.00
CA ARG A 270 -6.56 -3.95 -16.95
C ARG A 270 -5.14 -4.06 -16.36
N LYS A 271 -4.69 -3.05 -15.61
CA LYS A 271 -3.40 -3.07 -14.88
C LYS A 271 -3.42 -4.03 -13.70
N LEU A 272 -4.51 -4.10 -12.94
CA LEU A 272 -4.68 -5.05 -11.83
C LEU A 272 -4.51 -6.50 -12.32
N SER A 273 -5.24 -6.89 -13.37
CA SER A 273 -5.09 -8.21 -14.00
C SER A 273 -3.70 -8.46 -14.63
N GLU A 274 -2.97 -7.39 -14.97
CA GLU A 274 -1.57 -7.50 -15.39
C GLU A 274 -0.63 -7.80 -14.22
N VAL A 275 -0.86 -7.17 -13.06
CA VAL A 275 -0.11 -7.41 -11.81
C VAL A 275 -0.43 -8.76 -11.19
N GLU A 276 -1.71 -9.15 -11.09
CA GLU A 276 -2.17 -10.45 -10.56
C GLU A 276 -1.48 -11.63 -11.27
N ARG A 277 -1.34 -11.55 -12.59
CA ARG A 277 -0.63 -12.56 -13.38
C ARG A 277 0.87 -12.56 -13.13
N SER A 278 1.49 -11.38 -12.97
CA SER A 278 2.91 -11.33 -12.61
C SER A 278 3.18 -11.87 -11.21
N LEU A 279 2.26 -11.66 -10.26
CA LEU A 279 2.33 -12.21 -8.92
C LEU A 279 2.26 -13.74 -8.97
N SER A 280 1.27 -14.31 -9.65
CA SER A 280 1.14 -15.77 -9.85
C SER A 280 2.42 -16.38 -10.43
N ASN A 281 3.00 -15.77 -11.47
CA ASN A 281 4.28 -16.23 -12.04
C ASN A 281 5.42 -16.22 -10.99
N THR A 282 5.52 -15.16 -10.17
CA THR A 282 6.55 -15.09 -9.11
C THR A 282 6.29 -16.03 -7.94
N GLU A 283 5.04 -16.42 -7.69
CA GLU A 283 4.67 -17.43 -6.71
C GLU A 283 5.05 -18.84 -7.22
N ASP A 284 4.81 -19.13 -8.50
CA ASP A 284 5.28 -20.35 -9.18
C ASP A 284 6.83 -20.44 -9.18
N GLU A 285 7.54 -19.34 -9.48
CA GLU A 285 9.01 -19.28 -9.39
C GLU A 285 9.51 -19.50 -7.95
N CYS A 286 8.86 -18.89 -6.95
CA CYS A 286 9.20 -19.08 -5.54
C CYS A 286 8.99 -20.52 -5.07
N THR A 287 7.89 -21.18 -5.46
CA THR A 287 7.65 -22.58 -5.09
C THR A 287 8.66 -23.51 -5.76
N HIS A 288 9.01 -23.29 -7.03
CA HIS A 288 10.03 -24.06 -7.72
C HIS A 288 11.42 -23.93 -7.08
N LEU A 289 11.83 -22.70 -6.71
CA LEU A 289 13.09 -22.46 -5.99
C LEU A 289 13.10 -23.12 -4.61
N LYS A 290 11.96 -23.14 -3.90
CA LYS A 290 11.82 -23.82 -2.62
C LYS A 290 11.96 -25.34 -2.75
N GLU A 291 11.29 -25.97 -3.71
CA GLU A 291 11.46 -27.41 -3.99
C GLU A 291 12.91 -27.76 -4.35
N MET A 292 13.59 -26.91 -5.12
CA MET A 292 14.98 -27.14 -5.50
C MET A 292 15.90 -27.05 -4.28
N ASN A 293 15.67 -26.09 -3.39
CA ASN A 293 16.40 -25.98 -2.12
C ASN A 293 16.17 -27.21 -1.23
N GLU A 294 14.92 -27.62 -1.02
CA GLU A 294 14.55 -28.83 -0.26
C GLU A 294 15.23 -30.09 -0.82
N ARG A 295 15.30 -30.24 -2.14
CA ARG A 295 16.05 -31.33 -2.80
C ARG A 295 17.55 -31.26 -2.49
N THR A 296 18.20 -30.10 -2.67
CA THR A 296 19.63 -29.97 -2.35
C THR A 296 19.94 -30.15 -0.85
N GLN A 297 19.01 -29.81 0.04
CA GLN A 297 19.16 -30.01 1.48
C GLN A 297 19.12 -31.51 1.85
N GLU A 298 18.28 -32.30 1.18
CA GLU A 298 18.24 -33.76 1.38
C GLU A 298 19.46 -34.46 0.75
N GLU A 299 19.95 -34.00 -0.41
CA GLU A 299 21.23 -34.47 -0.99
C GLU A 299 22.42 -34.23 -0.03
N LEU A 300 22.46 -33.06 0.60
CA LEU A 300 23.46 -32.74 1.65
C LEU A 300 23.29 -33.61 2.90
N ARG A 301 22.04 -33.91 3.31
CA ARG A 301 21.75 -34.82 4.43
C ARG A 301 22.19 -36.26 4.11
N GLU A 302 21.94 -36.76 2.90
CA GLU A 302 22.46 -38.05 2.45
C GLU A 302 24.00 -38.08 2.47
N LEU A 303 24.66 -37.00 2.00
CA LEU A 303 26.12 -36.92 1.99
C LEU A 303 26.71 -36.90 3.41
N ALA A 304 26.08 -36.17 4.34
CA ALA A 304 26.46 -36.17 5.76
C ALA A 304 26.27 -37.55 6.41
N ASN A 305 25.19 -38.26 6.07
CA ASN A 305 24.96 -39.64 6.54
C ASN A 305 26.03 -40.61 6.00
N LYS A 306 26.40 -40.50 4.71
CA LYS A 306 27.48 -41.30 4.08
C LYS A 306 28.84 -41.00 4.73
N TYR A 307 29.14 -39.73 5.01
CA TYR A 307 30.34 -39.32 5.74
C TYR A 307 30.39 -39.89 7.17
N ASN A 308 29.30 -39.79 7.93
CA ASN A 308 29.22 -40.35 9.28
C ASN A 308 29.38 -41.89 9.28
N GLY A 309 28.88 -42.58 8.24
CA GLY A 309 29.16 -44.00 8.03
C GLY A 309 30.65 -44.29 7.90
N ALA A 310 31.34 -43.59 7.01
CA ALA A 310 32.79 -43.74 6.80
C ALA A 310 33.61 -43.39 8.06
N VAL A 311 33.21 -42.37 8.84
CA VAL A 311 33.85 -42.05 10.13
C VAL A 311 33.71 -43.17 11.15
N ASN A 312 32.53 -43.82 11.21
CA ASN A 312 32.33 -44.99 12.06
C ASN A 312 33.18 -46.18 11.59
N GLU A 313 33.26 -46.47 10.29
CA GLU A 313 34.14 -47.52 9.75
C GLU A 313 35.62 -47.27 10.06
N ILE A 314 36.10 -46.02 9.94
CA ILE A 314 37.47 -45.62 10.30
C ILE A 314 37.72 -45.84 11.80
N LYS A 315 36.75 -45.51 12.66
CA LYS A 315 36.85 -45.77 14.10
C LYS A 315 36.93 -47.27 14.38
N ASP A 316 36.04 -48.05 13.78
CA ASP A 316 36.00 -49.51 13.90
C ASP A 316 37.30 -50.18 13.47
N LEU A 317 37.96 -49.65 12.43
CA LEU A 317 39.28 -50.08 11.97
C LEU A 317 40.39 -49.63 12.93
N SER A 318 40.32 -48.41 13.48
CA SER A 318 41.30 -47.91 14.47
C SER A 318 41.25 -48.69 15.79
N ASP A 319 40.08 -49.06 16.27
CA ASP A 319 39.96 -49.86 17.50
C ASP A 319 40.38 -51.32 17.26
N LYS A 320 40.16 -51.88 16.06
CA LYS A 320 40.76 -53.17 15.63
C LYS A 320 42.29 -53.09 15.52
N LEU A 321 42.85 -51.97 15.07
CA LEU A 321 44.29 -51.74 14.99
C LEU A 321 44.92 -51.78 16.39
N LYS A 322 44.40 -51.01 17.35
CA LYS A 322 44.88 -51.00 18.75
C LYS A 322 44.88 -52.39 19.40
N VAL A 323 43.86 -53.20 19.11
CA VAL A 323 43.76 -54.59 19.60
C VAL A 323 44.79 -55.52 18.94
N ALA A 324 45.24 -55.21 17.72
CA ALA A 324 46.35 -55.92 17.08
C ALA A 324 47.72 -55.44 17.62
N GLU A 325 47.90 -54.13 17.78
CA GLU A 325 49.10 -53.49 18.34
C GLU A 325 49.39 -54.00 19.76
N GLY A 326 48.41 -53.98 20.67
CA GLY A 326 48.58 -54.49 22.03
C GLY A 326 48.91 -55.98 22.11
N LYS A 327 48.41 -56.80 21.16
CA LYS A 327 48.79 -58.22 21.05
C LYS A 327 50.21 -58.39 20.51
N GLN A 328 50.65 -57.52 19.61
CA GLN A 328 52.03 -57.50 19.14
C GLN A 328 52.99 -57.11 20.27
N GLU A 329 52.62 -56.12 21.09
CA GLU A 329 53.38 -55.77 22.31
C GLU A 329 53.45 -56.93 23.31
N GLU A 330 52.34 -57.62 23.58
CA GLU A 330 52.29 -58.79 24.46
C GLU A 330 53.22 -59.92 23.97
N ILE A 331 53.16 -60.25 22.67
CA ILE A 331 54.03 -61.24 22.03
C ILE A 331 55.51 -60.80 22.10
N GLN A 332 55.79 -59.51 21.87
CA GLN A 332 57.14 -58.96 21.89
C GLN A 332 57.73 -58.92 23.31
N GLN A 333 56.93 -58.60 24.33
CA GLN A 333 57.32 -58.70 25.74
C GLN A 333 57.60 -60.16 26.14
N LYS A 334 56.74 -61.10 25.72
CA LYS A 334 56.93 -62.54 25.97
C LYS A 334 58.23 -63.05 25.32
N GLY A 335 58.48 -62.71 24.06
CA GLY A 335 59.72 -63.05 23.37
C GLY A 335 60.98 -62.42 24.00
N GLN A 336 60.86 -61.21 24.57
CA GLN A 336 61.96 -60.62 25.36
C GLN A 336 62.17 -61.33 26.70
N ALA A 337 61.12 -61.80 27.37
CA ALA A 337 61.23 -62.58 28.60
C ALA A 337 61.87 -63.96 28.34
N GLU A 338 61.40 -64.68 27.32
CA GLU A 338 61.97 -65.95 26.86
C GLU A 338 63.45 -65.78 26.47
N LYS A 339 63.81 -64.69 25.77
CA LYS A 339 65.21 -64.38 25.47
C LYS A 339 66.06 -64.16 26.73
N LYS A 340 65.54 -63.45 27.75
CA LYS A 340 66.25 -63.24 29.02
C LYS A 340 66.46 -64.53 29.80
N GLU A 341 65.45 -65.41 29.82
CA GLU A 341 65.56 -66.73 30.46
C GLU A 341 66.59 -67.62 29.75
N LEU A 342 66.61 -67.59 28.41
CA LEU A 342 67.62 -68.31 27.62
C LEU A 342 69.03 -67.73 27.81
N GLN A 343 69.17 -66.41 27.94
CA GLN A 343 70.47 -65.79 28.25
C GLN A 343 70.96 -66.24 29.63
N HIS A 344 70.14 -66.14 30.68
CA HIS A 344 70.51 -66.61 32.03
C HIS A 344 70.94 -68.09 32.05
N LYS A 345 70.34 -68.93 31.19
CA LYS A 345 70.72 -70.34 31.02
C LYS A 345 72.01 -70.56 30.24
N ILE A 346 72.41 -69.61 29.39
CA ILE A 346 73.74 -69.60 28.76
C ILE A 346 74.78 -69.16 29.79
N ASP A 347 74.54 -68.03 30.47
CA ASP A 347 75.41 -67.49 31.52
C ASP A 347 75.68 -68.54 32.62
N GLU A 348 74.63 -69.24 33.07
CA GLU A 348 74.72 -70.38 34.00
C GLU A 348 75.53 -71.58 33.48
N MET A 349 75.59 -71.79 32.17
CA MET A 349 76.34 -72.90 31.58
C MET A 349 77.80 -72.51 31.34
N GLU A 350 78.06 -71.24 31.00
CA GLU A 350 79.41 -70.66 30.93
C GLU A 350 80.08 -70.64 32.30
N GLU A 351 79.36 -70.31 33.39
CA GLU A 351 79.86 -70.43 34.78
C GLU A 351 80.23 -71.89 35.13
N LYS A 352 79.38 -72.85 34.75
CA LYS A 352 79.65 -74.29 34.95
C LYS A 352 80.80 -74.80 34.08
N GLU A 353 80.99 -74.25 32.88
CA GLU A 353 82.14 -74.54 32.02
C GLU A 353 83.44 -74.00 32.64
N GLN A 354 83.43 -72.76 33.18
CA GLN A 354 84.56 -72.18 33.92
C GLN A 354 84.89 -72.99 35.18
N GLU A 355 83.88 -73.40 35.96
CA GLU A 355 84.06 -74.30 37.12
C GLU A 355 84.69 -75.65 36.75
N LEU A 356 84.39 -76.20 35.56
CA LEU A 356 84.96 -77.45 35.08
C LEU A 356 86.37 -77.25 34.51
N GLN A 357 86.62 -76.13 33.82
CA GLN A 357 87.92 -75.75 33.31
C GLN A 357 88.92 -75.53 34.45
N ALA A 358 88.54 -74.79 35.50
CA ALA A 358 89.37 -74.60 36.69
C ALA A 358 89.66 -75.92 37.43
N LYS A 359 88.71 -76.88 37.42
CA LYS A 359 88.95 -78.24 37.96
C LYS A 359 89.89 -79.06 37.07
N ILE A 360 89.84 -78.90 35.75
CA ILE A 360 90.78 -79.54 34.83
C ILE A 360 92.19 -78.98 35.05
N GLU A 361 92.34 -77.66 35.17
CA GLU A 361 93.62 -77.00 35.43
C GLU A 361 94.20 -77.37 36.80
N ALA A 362 93.37 -77.43 37.84
CA ALA A 362 93.80 -77.91 39.17
C ALA A 362 94.25 -79.40 39.13
N LEU A 363 93.52 -80.26 38.41
CA LEU A 363 93.89 -81.66 38.22
C LEU A 363 95.14 -81.84 37.33
N GLN A 364 95.38 -80.92 36.39
CA GLN A 364 96.63 -80.87 35.61
C GLN A 364 97.79 -80.46 36.51
N ALA A 365 97.65 -79.43 37.34
CA ALA A 365 98.68 -79.02 38.31
C ALA A 365 99.01 -80.14 39.33
N ASP A 366 98.00 -80.88 39.82
CA ASP A 366 98.22 -82.08 40.65
C ASP A 366 98.90 -83.21 39.87
N ASN A 367 98.59 -83.38 38.58
CA ASN A 367 99.26 -84.36 37.73
C ASN A 367 100.73 -83.98 37.50
N ASP A 368 101.01 -82.72 37.20
CA ASP A 368 102.36 -82.21 36.99
C ASP A 368 103.18 -82.24 38.29
N PHE A 369 102.60 -81.88 39.44
CA PHE A 369 103.27 -82.05 40.74
C PHE A 369 103.54 -83.52 41.10
N THR A 370 102.66 -84.46 40.70
CA THR A 370 102.91 -85.90 40.88
C THR A 370 103.90 -86.46 39.86
N ASN A 371 103.94 -85.91 38.64
CA ASN A 371 104.94 -86.21 37.62
C ASN A 371 106.32 -85.67 38.04
N GLU A 372 106.45 -84.43 38.52
CA GLU A 372 107.71 -83.90 39.08
C GLU A 372 108.19 -84.74 40.26
N ARG A 373 107.29 -85.18 41.16
CA ARG A 373 107.65 -86.10 42.24
C ARG A 373 108.07 -87.48 41.75
N LEU A 374 107.49 -87.99 40.66
CA LEU A 374 107.93 -89.22 39.99
C LEU A 374 109.28 -89.02 39.30
N THR A 375 109.52 -87.88 38.64
CA THR A 375 110.79 -87.53 38.01
C THR A 375 111.89 -87.38 39.05
N ALA A 376 111.64 -86.70 40.17
CA ALA A 376 112.59 -86.58 41.29
C ALA A 376 112.84 -87.92 42.01
N LEU A 377 111.93 -88.89 41.90
CA LEU A 377 112.17 -90.29 42.32
C LEU A 377 112.94 -91.09 41.27
N GLN A 378 112.71 -90.85 39.97
CA GLN A 378 113.50 -91.43 38.89
C GLN A 378 114.94 -90.91 38.89
N GLU A 379 115.18 -89.60 39.07
CA GLU A 379 116.53 -89.04 39.22
C GLU A 379 117.27 -89.65 40.41
N LYS A 380 116.58 -89.86 41.56
CA LYS A 380 117.13 -90.59 42.71
C LYS A 380 117.41 -92.08 42.45
N LEU A 381 116.82 -92.66 41.40
CA LEU A 381 117.09 -94.02 40.92
C LEU A 381 118.08 -94.07 39.75
N ILE A 382 118.38 -92.94 39.10
CA ILE A 382 119.22 -92.84 37.89
C ILE A 382 120.66 -92.39 38.22
N VAL A 383 120.95 -92.09 39.50
CA VAL A 383 122.34 -91.93 40.01
C VAL A 383 123.07 -93.28 40.14
N GLU A 384 122.39 -94.42 39.97
CA GLU A 384 123.00 -95.76 40.07
C GLU A 384 122.66 -96.66 38.85
N GLY A 385 123.60 -96.84 37.90
CA GLY A 385 123.60 -98.03 37.02
C GLY A 385 123.27 -97.89 35.52
N HIS A 386 124.08 -97.14 34.77
CA HIS A 386 124.55 -97.42 33.39
C HIS A 386 123.64 -98.09 32.29
N LEU A 387 123.72 -97.46 31.09
CA LEU A 387 124.07 -98.06 29.77
C LEU A 387 123.03 -98.18 28.61
N THR A 388 123.51 -97.78 27.42
CA THR A 388 123.19 -98.29 26.04
C THR A 388 121.83 -98.02 25.34
N LYS A 389 121.89 -97.09 24.37
CA LYS A 389 121.71 -97.30 22.90
C LYS A 389 120.33 -97.61 22.25
N VAL A 390 119.94 -96.69 21.34
CA VAL A 390 119.71 -96.91 19.87
C VAL A 390 118.35 -97.48 19.35
N VAL A 391 117.67 -96.68 18.50
CA VAL A 391 116.83 -97.08 17.31
C VAL A 391 115.49 -97.79 17.61
N GLU A 392 114.36 -97.58 16.91
CA GLU A 392 113.91 -96.62 15.86
C GLU A 392 112.37 -96.68 15.71
N GLU A 393 111.77 -95.70 15.00
CA GLU A 393 110.49 -95.82 14.25
C GLU A 393 109.18 -96.14 15.05
N THR A 394 107.94 -95.90 14.57
CA THR A 394 107.39 -95.21 13.38
C THR A 394 105.96 -94.66 13.59
N LYS A 395 105.54 -93.71 12.72
CA LYS A 395 104.20 -93.44 12.10
C LYS A 395 102.93 -93.66 12.97
N LEU A 396 101.88 -92.83 12.96
CA LEU A 396 101.13 -92.08 11.93
C LEU A 396 100.48 -90.84 12.62
N SER A 397 99.79 -89.86 12.02
CA SER A 397 99.66 -89.27 10.67
C SER A 397 98.62 -88.11 10.82
N LYS A 398 98.82 -86.97 10.12
CA LYS A 398 97.82 -85.93 9.66
C LYS A 398 96.46 -85.83 10.40
N GLU A 399 95.90 -84.65 10.69
CA GLU A 399 95.65 -83.53 9.76
C GLU A 399 94.98 -82.33 10.48
N ASN A 400 95.12 -81.10 9.97
CA ASN A 400 94.33 -79.88 10.32
C ASN A 400 94.47 -79.34 11.79
N GLN A 401 94.22 -78.06 12.12
CA GLN A 401 94.23 -76.79 11.35
C GLN A 401 94.25 -75.59 12.34
N ALA A 402 94.98 -74.51 12.00
CA ALA A 402 94.92 -73.13 12.54
C ALA A 402 95.17 -72.85 14.06
N ARG A 403 96.24 -72.08 14.33
CA ARG A 403 96.51 -71.13 15.43
C ARG A 403 95.52 -71.03 16.62
N ALA A 404 96.00 -71.42 17.80
CA ALA A 404 95.83 -70.65 19.05
C ALA A 404 96.78 -69.42 19.00
N LYS A 405 96.37 -68.19 19.36
CA LYS A 405 96.19 -67.56 20.70
C LYS A 405 97.50 -67.32 21.48
N GLU A 406 97.69 -66.07 21.92
CA GLU A 406 98.32 -65.71 23.20
C GLU A 406 97.94 -64.25 23.54
N SER A 407 97.25 -64.02 24.66
CA SER A 407 97.07 -62.74 25.37
C SER A 407 96.10 -62.94 26.54
N ASP A 408 96.62 -62.96 27.77
CA ASP A 408 95.86 -63.30 28.98
C ASP A 408 95.16 -62.10 29.66
N LEU A 409 94.55 -62.39 30.82
CA LEU A 409 94.12 -61.48 31.90
C LEU A 409 92.78 -60.73 31.71
N SER A 410 91.74 -61.27 32.36
CA SER A 410 91.28 -60.69 33.63
C SER A 410 90.40 -61.70 34.38
N ASP A 411 90.72 -61.94 35.66
CA ASP A 411 89.85 -62.72 36.56
C ASP A 411 88.83 -61.78 37.25
N THR A 412 88.03 -62.35 38.14
CA THR A 412 86.72 -61.91 38.60
C THR A 412 86.74 -61.12 39.91
N LEU A 413 85.73 -60.24 40.10
CA LEU A 413 84.73 -60.32 41.18
C LEU A 413 83.95 -58.99 41.37
N SER A 414 82.73 -59.12 41.85
CA SER A 414 81.83 -58.06 42.38
C SER A 414 81.51 -58.39 43.86
N PRO A 415 80.67 -57.67 44.64
CA PRO A 415 79.80 -56.52 44.32
C PRO A 415 79.77 -55.40 45.42
N SER A 416 78.75 -54.52 45.32
CA SER A 416 78.04 -53.83 46.43
C SER A 416 78.42 -52.40 46.87
N LYS A 417 77.49 -51.48 46.55
CA LYS A 417 76.79 -50.52 47.44
C LYS A 417 77.53 -49.38 48.21
N GLU A 418 76.69 -48.35 48.44
CA GLU A 418 76.73 -47.34 49.50
C GLU A 418 77.84 -46.25 49.48
N LYS A 419 77.41 -45.02 49.18
CA LYS A 419 77.92 -43.79 49.77
C LYS A 419 76.77 -43.03 50.42
N SER A 420 76.92 -42.70 51.69
CA SER A 420 76.12 -41.72 52.44
C SER A 420 77.06 -40.92 53.33
N SER A 421 76.70 -39.67 53.64
CA SER A 421 77.27 -38.80 54.70
C SER A 421 78.82 -38.73 54.80
N ASP A 422 79.52 -37.71 54.32
CA ASP A 422 79.50 -36.29 54.76
C ASP A 422 80.41 -36.02 56.00
N ASP A 423 80.78 -34.75 56.14
CA ASP A 423 81.57 -34.07 57.18
C ASP A 423 83.11 -34.19 57.21
N THR A 424 83.69 -33.22 57.92
CA THR A 424 85.02 -32.63 57.89
C THR A 424 85.92 -33.18 59.01
N THR A 425 87.25 -33.09 58.97
CA THR A 425 88.05 -31.90 59.33
C THR A 425 89.56 -32.16 59.11
N ASP A 426 90.36 -31.08 59.14
CA ASP A 426 91.74 -30.91 59.66
C ASP A 426 92.78 -32.06 59.64
N ALA A 427 94.10 -31.82 59.55
CA ALA A 427 94.95 -30.70 59.12
C ALA A 427 96.43 -31.19 59.24
N GLN A 428 97.40 -30.33 58.88
CA GLN A 428 98.84 -30.46 59.22
C GLN A 428 99.59 -31.71 58.69
N MET A 429 100.18 -31.56 57.50
CA MET A 429 101.53 -32.05 57.27
C MET A 429 102.51 -30.96 57.70
N ASP A 430 103.61 -31.32 58.38
CA ASP A 430 104.78 -30.46 58.58
C ASP A 430 105.99 -31.07 57.85
N GLU A 431 106.85 -30.20 57.31
CA GLU A 431 108.13 -30.59 56.70
C GLU A 431 109.22 -30.75 57.77
N GLN A 432 110.19 -31.67 57.56
CA GLN A 432 111.61 -31.67 58.00
C GLN A 432 112.16 -33.11 57.96
N ASP A 433 113.44 -33.39 57.65
CA ASP A 433 114.51 -32.50 57.17
C ASP A 433 115.52 -33.29 56.31
N LEU A 434 116.43 -32.60 55.61
CA LEU A 434 117.57 -33.25 54.94
C LEU A 434 118.68 -33.61 55.95
N ASN A 435 119.31 -34.77 55.77
CA ASN A 435 120.77 -34.81 55.59
C ASN A 435 121.33 -36.15 55.10
N GLU A 436 122.25 -36.06 54.15
CA GLU A 436 123.32 -37.04 53.91
C GLU A 436 124.53 -36.66 54.81
N PRO A 437 125.57 -37.50 54.98
CA PRO A 437 126.66 -37.44 53.99
C PRO A 437 127.42 -38.75 53.73
N LEU A 438 128.05 -38.84 52.56
CA LEU A 438 129.14 -39.79 52.33
C LEU A 438 130.33 -39.48 53.26
N ALA A 439 130.99 -40.52 53.79
CA ALA A 439 132.38 -40.86 53.41
C ALA A 439 133.14 -41.66 54.50
N LYS A 440 133.70 -42.80 54.10
CA LYS A 440 135.17 -43.05 54.19
C LYS A 440 135.56 -44.34 53.46
N VAL A 441 136.69 -44.27 52.75
CA VAL A 441 137.32 -45.38 52.04
C VAL A 441 138.73 -45.57 52.60
N SER A 442 139.06 -46.82 52.94
CA SER A 442 140.38 -47.44 53.11
C SER A 442 141.48 -46.76 53.94
N LEU A 443 142.15 -47.57 54.75
CA LEU A 443 143.54 -47.36 55.19
C LEU A 443 144.37 -48.64 55.02
N LEU A 444 145.68 -48.44 54.83
CA LEU A 444 146.76 -49.41 54.67
C LEU A 444 147.32 -49.82 56.06
N LYS A 445 148.22 -50.78 56.29
CA LYS A 445 148.77 -52.01 55.65
C LYS A 445 149.99 -52.43 56.53
N ASP A 446 150.45 -53.69 56.45
CA ASP A 446 151.67 -54.23 57.14
C ASP A 446 151.51 -54.39 58.67
N ASP A 447 152.23 -55.26 59.41
CA ASP A 447 153.39 -56.15 59.17
C ASP A 447 152.99 -57.66 59.14
N LEU A 448 153.70 -58.66 58.57
CA LEU A 448 155.12 -58.98 58.26
C LEU A 448 155.82 -59.88 59.30
N GLN A 449 155.73 -61.22 59.14
CA GLN A 449 156.81 -62.21 59.41
C GLN A 449 156.42 -63.66 59.04
N GLY A 450 157.40 -64.52 58.73
CA GLY A 450 157.22 -65.97 58.52
C GLY A 450 157.75 -66.47 57.17
N ALA A 451 159.02 -66.88 57.08
CA ALA A 451 159.65 -67.28 55.82
C ALA A 451 159.75 -68.80 55.64
N GLN A 452 159.02 -69.36 54.66
CA GLN A 452 159.35 -70.63 53.99
C GLN A 452 158.60 -70.81 52.65
N SER A 453 159.29 -71.38 51.64
CA SER A 453 158.82 -71.83 50.31
C SER A 453 158.10 -70.83 49.36
N GLU A 454 158.80 -70.44 48.28
CA GLU A 454 158.32 -69.55 47.20
C GLU A 454 157.35 -70.21 46.17
N ILE A 455 156.53 -71.18 46.58
CA ILE A 455 155.72 -72.00 45.66
C ILE A 455 154.21 -71.78 45.86
N GLU A 456 153.72 -71.71 47.10
CA GLU A 456 152.28 -71.60 47.40
C GLU A 456 151.71 -70.21 47.05
N THR A 457 152.48 -69.15 47.26
CA THR A 457 152.07 -67.75 46.99
C THR A 457 151.68 -67.49 45.53
N LYS A 458 152.15 -68.30 44.57
CA LYS A 458 151.72 -68.21 43.16
C LYS A 458 150.30 -68.76 42.94
N GLN A 459 149.87 -69.76 43.71
CA GLN A 459 148.55 -70.36 43.58
C GLN A 459 147.49 -69.46 44.22
N GLU A 460 147.76 -68.89 45.40
CA GLU A 460 146.86 -67.91 46.04
C GLU A 460 146.64 -66.66 45.17
N ILE A 461 147.71 -66.12 44.56
CA ILE A 461 147.61 -64.99 43.63
C ILE A 461 146.80 -65.35 42.37
N GLN A 462 146.79 -66.62 41.94
CA GLN A 462 145.91 -67.07 40.85
C GLN A 462 144.46 -67.26 41.31
N HIS A 463 144.22 -67.77 42.51
CA HIS A 463 142.90 -67.91 43.11
C HIS A 463 142.20 -66.55 43.27
N LEU A 464 142.86 -65.60 43.94
CA LEU A 464 142.36 -64.25 44.14
C LEU A 464 142.10 -63.49 42.82
N ARG A 465 142.87 -63.79 41.76
CA ARG A 465 142.60 -63.24 40.41
C ARG A 465 141.36 -63.85 39.76
N LYS A 466 141.10 -65.14 39.97
CA LYS A 466 139.89 -65.81 39.49
C LYS A 466 138.66 -65.29 40.22
N GLU A 467 138.70 -65.20 41.55
CA GLU A 467 137.64 -64.61 42.37
C GLU A 467 137.37 -63.14 42.02
N LEU A 468 138.41 -62.35 41.74
CA LEU A 468 138.26 -60.97 41.29
C LEU A 468 137.56 -60.87 39.92
N ILE A 469 137.83 -61.79 38.99
CA ILE A 469 137.14 -61.85 37.69
C ILE A 469 135.68 -62.27 37.89
N GLU A 470 135.42 -63.33 38.66
CA GLU A 470 134.07 -63.84 38.94
C GLU A 470 133.21 -62.81 39.67
N ALA A 471 133.77 -62.09 40.65
CA ALA A 471 133.11 -60.97 41.31
C ALA A 471 132.87 -59.78 40.37
N GLN A 472 133.79 -59.51 39.43
CA GLN A 472 133.63 -58.45 38.44
C GLN A 472 132.59 -58.80 37.37
N GLU A 473 132.43 -60.09 37.02
CA GLU A 473 131.37 -60.58 36.15
C GLU A 473 130.01 -60.60 36.85
N LEU A 474 129.95 -61.02 38.12
CA LEU A 474 128.76 -60.91 38.94
C LEU A 474 128.31 -59.44 39.10
N ALA A 475 129.25 -58.51 39.27
CA ALA A 475 128.97 -57.08 39.29
C ALA A 475 128.49 -56.52 37.94
N ARG A 476 129.02 -57.02 36.81
CA ARG A 476 128.50 -56.70 35.46
C ARG A 476 127.07 -57.20 35.30
N ALA A 477 126.78 -58.45 35.68
CA ALA A 477 125.46 -59.05 35.58
C ALA A 477 124.43 -58.36 36.50
N SER A 478 124.85 -58.01 37.73
CA SER A 478 124.04 -57.19 38.65
C SER A 478 123.73 -55.82 38.03
N LYS A 479 124.74 -55.12 37.49
CA LYS A 479 124.54 -53.82 36.83
C LYS A 479 123.62 -53.93 35.60
N GLN A 480 123.72 -54.99 34.82
CA GLN A 480 122.82 -55.24 33.69
C GLN A 480 121.38 -55.45 34.17
N LYS A 481 121.16 -56.29 35.18
CA LYS A 481 119.82 -56.48 35.80
C LYS A 481 119.25 -55.18 36.36
N CYS A 482 120.08 -54.30 36.93
CA CYS A 482 119.64 -52.97 37.35
C CYS A 482 119.17 -52.11 36.17
N PHE A 483 119.84 -52.16 35.01
CA PHE A 483 119.38 -51.45 33.81
C PHE A 483 118.11 -52.06 33.22
N GLU A 484 117.97 -53.38 33.21
CA GLU A 484 116.77 -54.09 32.74
C GLU A 484 115.55 -53.76 33.62
N LEU A 485 115.70 -53.81 34.95
CA LEU A 485 114.66 -53.37 35.90
C LEU A 485 114.36 -51.87 35.77
N GLN A 486 115.36 -51.02 35.53
CA GLN A 486 115.15 -49.59 35.30
C GLN A 486 114.38 -49.32 33.99
N ALA A 487 114.61 -50.11 32.94
CA ALA A 487 113.88 -50.01 31.68
C ALA A 487 112.42 -50.42 31.84
N LEU A 488 112.15 -51.56 32.49
CA LEU A 488 110.80 -52.02 32.81
C LEU A 488 110.03 -51.01 33.67
N LEU A 489 110.67 -50.46 34.71
CA LEU A 489 110.06 -49.42 35.56
C LEU A 489 109.74 -48.14 34.78
N GLU A 490 110.57 -47.73 33.83
CA GLU A 490 110.29 -46.56 32.98
C GLU A 490 109.16 -46.84 31.96
N GLU A 491 109.02 -48.08 31.50
CA GLU A 491 107.93 -48.55 30.65
C GLU A 491 106.58 -48.65 31.40
N GLU A 492 106.55 -49.22 32.60
CA GLU A 492 105.36 -49.18 33.49
C GLU A 492 104.94 -47.75 33.79
N ARG A 493 105.89 -46.87 34.15
CA ARG A 493 105.62 -45.43 34.32
C ARG A 493 105.07 -44.79 33.06
N LYS A 494 105.50 -45.23 31.87
CA LYS A 494 105.00 -44.72 30.58
C LYS A 494 103.56 -45.21 30.32
N ALA A 495 103.27 -46.48 30.58
CA ALA A 495 101.93 -47.04 30.49
C ALA A 495 100.95 -46.31 31.44
N TYR A 496 101.35 -46.10 32.70
CA TYR A 496 100.56 -45.35 33.68
C TYR A 496 100.34 -43.89 33.26
N ARG A 497 101.38 -43.19 32.78
CA ARG A 497 101.26 -41.82 32.22
C ARG A 497 100.22 -41.77 31.08
N ASN A 498 100.26 -42.73 30.16
CA ASN A 498 99.29 -42.82 29.06
C ASN A 498 97.85 -43.08 29.56
N GLN A 499 97.68 -43.96 30.56
CA GLN A 499 96.36 -44.27 31.15
C GLN A 499 95.76 -43.06 31.89
N VAL A 500 96.58 -42.29 32.61
CA VAL A 500 96.18 -41.03 33.25
C VAL A 500 95.83 -39.96 32.21
N GLU A 501 96.58 -39.87 31.09
CA GLU A 501 96.25 -38.93 30.01
C GLU A 501 94.93 -39.29 29.32
N GLU A 502 94.68 -40.57 29.05
CA GLU A 502 93.47 -41.04 28.38
C GLU A 502 92.21 -40.91 29.27
N SER A 503 92.31 -41.28 30.55
CA SER A 503 91.24 -41.02 31.52
C SER A 503 91.00 -39.51 31.72
N SER A 504 92.03 -38.67 31.68
CA SER A 504 91.87 -37.21 31.69
C SER A 504 91.09 -36.69 30.47
N LYS A 505 91.37 -37.18 29.26
CA LYS A 505 90.60 -36.84 28.05
C LYS A 505 89.13 -37.27 28.17
N GLN A 506 88.87 -38.47 28.68
CA GLN A 506 87.51 -38.97 28.89
C GLN A 506 86.75 -38.11 29.91
N ILE A 507 87.40 -37.71 31.01
CA ILE A 507 86.84 -36.76 31.99
C ILE A 507 86.54 -35.40 31.34
N GLN A 508 87.43 -34.85 30.52
CA GLN A 508 87.19 -33.59 29.81
C GLN A 508 86.01 -33.68 28.83
N VAL A 509 85.87 -34.79 28.09
CA VAL A 509 84.73 -35.02 27.19
C VAL A 509 83.41 -35.11 27.98
N LEU A 510 83.39 -35.83 29.10
CA LEU A 510 82.21 -35.92 29.97
C LEU A 510 81.86 -34.58 30.62
N GLN A 511 82.85 -33.79 31.06
CA GLN A 511 82.64 -32.43 31.56
C GLN A 511 82.05 -31.51 30.48
N ALA A 512 82.55 -31.56 29.25
CA ALA A 512 82.02 -30.78 28.13
C ALA A 512 80.58 -31.22 27.73
N GLN A 513 80.26 -32.52 27.83
CA GLN A 513 78.89 -33.02 27.63
C GLN A 513 77.96 -32.55 28.75
N LEU A 514 78.39 -32.63 30.02
CA LEU A 514 77.64 -32.12 31.16
C LEU A 514 77.36 -30.62 31.05
N GLN A 515 78.35 -29.81 30.66
CA GLN A 515 78.17 -28.37 30.44
C GLN A 515 77.12 -28.07 29.36
N ARG A 516 77.15 -28.79 28.23
CA ARG A 516 76.13 -28.66 27.17
C ARG A 516 74.73 -29.06 27.65
N LEU A 517 74.62 -30.12 28.45
CA LEU A 517 73.34 -30.53 29.04
C LEU A 517 72.80 -29.49 30.03
N HIS A 518 73.65 -28.86 30.85
CA HIS A 518 73.22 -27.77 31.74
C HIS A 518 72.70 -26.56 30.95
N VAL A 519 73.41 -26.12 29.90
CA VAL A 519 72.95 -25.02 29.04
C VAL A 519 71.62 -25.36 28.35
N ASN A 520 71.47 -26.58 27.82
CA ASN A 520 70.20 -27.00 27.22
C ASN A 520 69.05 -27.05 28.24
N ILE A 521 69.30 -27.48 29.47
CA ILE A 521 68.30 -27.49 30.55
C ILE A 521 67.88 -26.06 30.92
N GLU A 522 68.81 -25.11 30.96
CA GLU A 522 68.49 -23.71 31.29
C GLU A 522 67.72 -23.02 30.16
N ASN A 523 68.15 -23.19 28.91
CA ASN A 523 67.40 -22.69 27.73
C ASN A 523 65.94 -23.21 27.72
N LEU A 524 65.72 -24.49 28.03
CA LEU A 524 64.39 -25.08 28.13
C LEU A 524 63.58 -24.58 29.34
N ARG A 525 64.25 -24.12 30.41
CA ARG A 525 63.57 -23.45 31.53
C ARG A 525 63.10 -22.07 31.13
N GLU A 526 63.98 -21.27 30.52
CA GLU A 526 63.68 -19.92 30.01
C GLU A 526 62.56 -19.94 28.96
N GLU A 527 62.64 -20.84 27.97
CA GLU A 527 61.60 -20.99 26.94
C GLU A 527 60.23 -21.30 27.58
N LYS A 528 60.18 -22.30 28.47
CA LYS A 528 58.98 -22.68 29.21
C LYS A 528 58.41 -21.55 30.08
N ASP A 529 59.25 -20.79 30.79
CA ASP A 529 58.79 -19.65 31.60
C ASP A 529 58.35 -18.47 30.73
N SER A 530 58.94 -18.28 29.55
CA SER A 530 58.50 -17.27 28.57
C SER A 530 57.13 -17.62 27.98
N GLU A 531 56.87 -18.89 27.69
CA GLU A 531 55.57 -19.35 27.16
C GLU A 531 54.47 -19.33 28.23
N ILE A 532 54.77 -19.72 29.47
CA ILE A 532 53.86 -19.53 30.63
C ILE A 532 53.51 -18.05 30.82
N THR A 533 54.48 -17.14 30.64
CA THR A 533 54.22 -15.69 30.70
C THR A 533 53.33 -15.24 29.54
N SER A 534 53.70 -15.61 28.30
CA SER A 534 52.95 -15.27 27.08
C SER A 534 51.49 -15.76 27.12
N THR A 535 51.25 -16.97 27.62
CA THR A 535 49.91 -17.55 27.77
C THR A 535 49.11 -16.89 28.89
N ARG A 536 49.76 -16.52 29.99
CA ARG A 536 49.15 -15.75 31.09
C ARG A 536 48.70 -14.35 30.66
N ASP A 537 49.51 -13.64 29.88
CA ASP A 537 49.17 -12.30 29.40
C ASP A 537 48.01 -12.34 28.39
N LYS A 538 47.99 -13.35 27.50
CA LYS A 538 46.84 -13.63 26.61
C LYS A 538 45.57 -13.93 27.40
N LEU A 539 45.67 -14.72 28.48
CA LEU A 539 44.54 -15.03 29.36
C LEU A 539 43.98 -13.79 30.08
N LEU A 540 44.86 -12.87 30.51
CA LEU A 540 44.46 -11.58 31.10
C LEU A 540 43.76 -10.70 30.06
N SER A 541 44.34 -10.54 28.86
CA SER A 541 43.72 -9.76 27.78
C SER A 541 42.34 -10.29 27.39
N ALA A 542 42.17 -11.62 27.28
CA ALA A 542 40.88 -12.23 26.97
C ALA A 542 39.86 -12.05 28.10
N ARG A 543 40.30 -12.06 29.37
CA ARG A 543 39.44 -11.78 30.53
C ARG A 543 38.95 -10.34 30.54
N ASP A 544 39.81 -9.38 30.22
CA ASP A 544 39.44 -7.96 30.19
C ASP A 544 38.52 -7.67 28.99
N GLU A 545 38.72 -8.33 27.85
CA GLU A 545 37.80 -8.30 26.70
C GLU A 545 36.41 -8.85 27.07
N ILE A 546 36.33 -10.01 27.73
CA ILE A 546 35.06 -10.58 28.23
C ILE A 546 34.36 -9.60 29.19
N LEU A 547 35.10 -8.91 30.06
CA LEU A 547 34.54 -7.94 31.00
C LEU A 547 33.98 -6.69 30.29
N LEU A 548 34.67 -6.19 29.25
CA LEU A 548 34.17 -5.11 28.39
C LEU A 548 32.93 -5.54 27.60
N LEU A 549 32.91 -6.75 27.05
CA LEU A 549 31.75 -7.31 26.33
C LEU A 549 30.54 -7.48 27.26
N HIS A 550 30.75 -7.92 28.50
CA HIS A 550 29.67 -7.98 29.51
C HIS A 550 29.12 -6.58 29.83
N GLN A 551 29.96 -5.57 30.04
CA GLN A 551 29.50 -4.19 30.28
C GLN A 551 28.74 -3.61 29.07
N ALA A 552 29.18 -3.90 27.85
CA ALA A 552 28.48 -3.50 26.63
C ALA A 552 27.12 -4.20 26.50
N ALA A 553 27.04 -5.49 26.85
CA ALA A 553 25.80 -6.27 26.83
C ALA A 553 24.81 -5.79 27.90
N GLU A 554 25.26 -5.49 29.12
CA GLU A 554 24.45 -4.96 30.22
C GLU A 554 23.89 -3.56 29.86
N LYS A 555 24.73 -2.67 29.32
CA LYS A 555 24.29 -1.36 28.81
C LYS A 555 23.24 -1.52 27.72
N ALA A 556 23.49 -2.35 26.71
CA ALA A 556 22.55 -2.61 25.62
C ALA A 556 21.28 -3.39 26.07
N ALA A 557 21.28 -4.03 27.25
CA ALA A 557 20.06 -4.57 27.86
C ALA A 557 19.25 -3.43 28.50
N SER A 558 19.90 -2.57 29.30
CA SER A 558 19.23 -1.43 29.95
C SER A 558 18.61 -0.43 28.96
N GLU A 559 19.26 -0.20 27.82
CA GLU A 559 18.75 0.64 26.73
C GLU A 559 17.47 0.03 26.12
N ARG A 560 17.48 -1.28 25.84
CA ARG A 560 16.29 -1.99 25.35
C ARG A 560 15.15 -1.99 26.35
N ASP A 561 15.44 -2.13 27.65
CA ASP A 561 14.40 -2.05 28.69
C ASP A 561 13.78 -0.64 28.76
N THR A 562 14.56 0.42 28.55
CA THR A 562 14.00 1.78 28.42
C THR A 562 13.16 1.97 27.16
N ASP A 563 13.59 1.45 26.01
CA ASP A 563 12.81 1.49 24.76
C ASP A 563 11.48 0.72 24.91
N ILE A 564 11.53 -0.47 25.53
CA ILE A 564 10.34 -1.29 25.83
C ILE A 564 9.38 -0.53 26.76
N ALA A 565 9.89 0.18 27.78
CA ALA A 565 9.06 0.99 28.67
C ALA A 565 8.38 2.16 27.93
N CYS A 566 9.11 2.88 27.07
CA CYS A 566 8.57 3.96 26.23
C CYS A 566 7.49 3.44 25.26
N LEU A 567 7.77 2.37 24.52
CA LEU A 567 6.82 1.74 23.60
C LEU A 567 5.56 1.21 24.34
N GLN A 568 5.69 0.72 25.57
CA GLN A 568 4.55 0.35 26.40
C GLN A 568 3.69 1.56 26.83
N GLU A 569 4.27 2.75 26.96
CA GLU A 569 3.52 3.98 27.26
C GLU A 569 2.79 4.51 26.01
N GLU A 570 3.46 4.56 24.86
CA GLU A 570 2.85 4.93 23.58
C GLU A 570 1.69 3.99 23.22
N LEU A 571 1.87 2.68 23.40
CA LEU A 571 0.83 1.69 23.15
C LEU A 571 -0.37 1.85 24.10
N LYS A 572 -0.18 2.37 25.32
CA LYS A 572 -1.29 2.78 26.21
C LYS A 572 -2.01 4.03 25.70
N LYS A 573 -1.27 5.04 25.19
CA LYS A 573 -1.84 6.27 24.60
C LYS A 573 -2.70 5.94 23.37
N VAL A 574 -2.15 5.19 22.42
CA VAL A 574 -2.85 4.75 21.19
C VAL A 574 -4.09 3.90 21.53
N ARG A 575 -4.03 3.02 22.53
CA ARG A 575 -5.22 2.29 23.01
C ARG A 575 -6.31 3.21 23.57
N ALA A 576 -5.93 4.24 24.34
CA ALA A 576 -6.88 5.21 24.88
C ALA A 576 -7.51 6.08 23.78
N GLU A 577 -6.76 6.43 22.73
CA GLU A 577 -7.26 7.17 21.58
C GLU A 577 -8.18 6.32 20.70
N LEU A 578 -7.84 5.06 20.44
CA LEU A 578 -8.71 4.10 19.76
C LEU A 578 -10.08 3.99 20.44
N GLU A 579 -10.11 3.96 21.77
CA GLU A 579 -11.36 3.86 22.54
C GLU A 579 -12.17 5.17 22.53
N ARG A 580 -11.51 6.35 22.48
CA ARG A 580 -12.19 7.63 22.21
C ARG A 580 -12.83 7.63 20.83
N TRP A 581 -12.13 7.18 19.80
CA TRP A 581 -12.64 7.11 18.43
C TRP A 581 -13.81 6.12 18.30
N ARG A 582 -13.74 4.96 18.94
CA ARG A 582 -14.87 4.01 19.05
C ARG A 582 -16.10 4.64 19.69
N LYS A 583 -15.92 5.37 20.79
CA LYS A 583 -17.02 6.07 21.45
C LYS A 583 -17.63 7.15 20.52
N ALA A 584 -16.80 7.98 19.90
CA ALA A 584 -17.26 9.01 18.96
C ALA A 584 -18.03 8.40 17.78
N ALA A 585 -17.53 7.31 17.17
CA ALA A 585 -18.23 6.57 16.12
C ALA A 585 -19.60 6.06 16.60
N SER A 586 -19.67 5.45 17.78
CA SER A 586 -20.93 4.98 18.36
C SER A 586 -21.89 6.13 18.65
N ASP A 587 -21.41 7.32 19.03
CA ASP A 587 -22.27 8.48 19.27
C ASP A 587 -22.78 9.09 17.94
N TYR A 588 -21.96 9.10 16.88
CA TYR A 588 -22.41 9.44 15.52
C TYR A 588 -23.42 8.42 14.94
N GLU A 589 -23.27 7.13 15.18
CA GLU A 589 -24.26 6.10 14.77
C GLU A 589 -25.64 6.38 15.38
N LYS A 590 -25.69 6.81 16.65
CA LYS A 590 -26.94 7.21 17.33
C LYS A 590 -27.53 8.48 16.73
N GLU A 591 -26.69 9.46 16.40
CA GLU A 591 -27.10 10.71 15.76
C GLU A 591 -27.67 10.45 14.35
N ILE A 592 -26.98 9.68 13.52
CA ILE A 592 -27.45 9.24 12.19
C ILE A 592 -28.80 8.53 12.31
N THR A 593 -28.94 7.59 13.25
CA THR A 593 -30.21 6.88 13.51
C THR A 593 -31.32 7.85 13.93
N SER A 594 -31.03 8.81 14.80
CA SER A 594 -31.98 9.85 15.24
C SER A 594 -32.41 10.75 14.07
N LEU A 595 -31.46 11.20 13.25
CA LEU A 595 -31.71 12.03 12.07
C LEU A 595 -32.55 11.28 11.03
N GLN A 596 -32.26 10.01 10.75
CA GLN A 596 -33.06 9.14 9.88
C GLN A 596 -34.51 9.03 10.37
N ASN A 597 -34.72 8.74 11.66
CA ASN A 597 -36.06 8.71 12.27
C ASN A 597 -36.77 10.08 12.16
N SER A 598 -36.06 11.19 12.38
CA SER A 598 -36.60 12.57 12.25
C SER A 598 -36.98 12.94 10.80
N PHE A 599 -36.28 12.34 9.83
CA PHE A 599 -36.53 12.55 8.40
C PHE A 599 -37.74 11.72 7.97
N GLN A 600 -37.77 10.43 8.33
CA GLN A 600 -38.91 9.55 8.06
C GLN A 600 -40.22 10.11 8.66
N LEU A 601 -40.18 10.62 9.89
CA LEU A 601 -41.34 11.27 10.53
C LEU A 601 -41.81 12.51 9.75
N ARG A 602 -40.89 13.35 9.26
CA ARG A 602 -41.22 14.54 8.45
C ARG A 602 -41.76 14.17 7.06
N CYS A 603 -41.25 13.12 6.44
CA CYS A 603 -41.81 12.59 5.19
C CYS A 603 -43.25 12.13 5.41
N GLN A 604 -43.50 11.34 6.46
CA GLN A 604 -44.84 10.84 6.77
C GLN A 604 -45.82 11.98 7.11
N GLN A 605 -45.38 12.97 7.89
CA GLN A 605 -46.18 14.19 8.15
C GLN A 605 -46.51 14.97 6.86
N CYS A 606 -45.59 15.05 5.90
CA CYS A 606 -45.83 15.70 4.62
C CYS A 606 -46.85 14.92 3.76
N GLU A 607 -46.76 13.59 3.71
CA GLU A 607 -47.77 12.75 3.06
C GLU A 607 -49.14 12.85 3.74
N ASP A 608 -49.19 12.87 5.08
CA ASP A 608 -50.41 13.03 5.85
C ASP A 608 -51.08 14.38 5.54
N GLN A 609 -50.32 15.48 5.54
CA GLN A 609 -50.80 16.81 5.15
C GLN A 609 -51.28 16.85 3.69
N GLN A 610 -50.54 16.27 2.74
CA GLN A 610 -50.97 16.20 1.34
C GLN A 610 -52.27 15.39 1.17
N ARG A 611 -52.45 14.32 1.95
CA ARG A 611 -53.70 13.54 1.96
C ARG A 611 -54.86 14.34 2.56
N GLU A 612 -54.65 15.04 3.67
CA GLU A 612 -55.66 15.95 4.25
C GLU A 612 -56.04 17.08 3.27
N GLU A 613 -55.09 17.81 2.69
CA GLU A 613 -55.39 18.88 1.72
C GLU A 613 -56.12 18.35 0.47
N THR A 614 -55.72 17.18 -0.05
CA THR A 614 -56.42 16.53 -1.17
C THR A 614 -57.88 16.25 -0.82
N THR A 615 -58.16 15.69 0.37
CA THR A 615 -59.55 15.44 0.80
C THR A 615 -60.33 16.74 1.03
N ARG A 616 -59.70 17.80 1.55
CA ARG A 616 -60.33 19.11 1.74
C ARG A 616 -60.74 19.72 0.39
N LEU A 617 -59.81 19.79 -0.56
CA LEU A 617 -60.05 20.30 -1.91
C LEU A 617 -61.09 19.47 -2.66
N GLN A 618 -61.11 18.15 -2.48
CA GLN A 618 -62.14 17.29 -3.07
C GLN A 618 -63.54 17.58 -2.48
N GLY A 619 -63.65 17.84 -1.17
CA GLY A 619 -64.88 18.30 -0.53
C GLY A 619 -65.34 19.69 -0.99
N GLU A 620 -64.40 20.63 -1.16
CA GLU A 620 -64.66 21.96 -1.72
C GLU A 620 -65.18 21.87 -3.18
N LEU A 621 -64.55 21.03 -4.02
CA LEU A 621 -65.00 20.76 -5.40
C LEU A 621 -66.38 20.11 -5.46
N GLU A 622 -66.69 19.19 -4.55
CA GLU A 622 -68.04 18.63 -4.43
C GLU A 622 -69.09 19.68 -4.05
N LYS A 623 -68.76 20.59 -3.12
CA LYS A 623 -69.63 21.69 -2.71
C LYS A 623 -69.89 22.65 -3.88
N LEU A 624 -68.84 23.09 -4.57
CA LEU A 624 -68.93 23.91 -5.78
C LEU A 624 -69.73 23.22 -6.90
N ARG A 625 -69.58 21.90 -7.09
CA ARG A 625 -70.40 21.12 -8.03
C ARG A 625 -71.89 21.09 -7.64
N LYS A 626 -72.20 20.97 -6.34
CA LYS A 626 -73.58 21.00 -5.83
C LYS A 626 -74.20 22.40 -6.04
N GLU A 627 -73.45 23.46 -5.75
CA GLU A 627 -73.86 24.86 -5.97
C GLU A 627 -74.05 25.18 -7.46
N TRP A 628 -73.13 24.75 -8.33
CA TRP A 628 -73.25 24.90 -9.77
C TRP A 628 -74.48 24.18 -10.34
N ASN A 629 -74.77 22.95 -9.89
CA ASN A 629 -75.98 22.22 -10.28
C ASN A 629 -77.27 22.97 -9.90
N VAL A 630 -77.32 23.56 -8.70
CA VAL A 630 -78.47 24.37 -8.24
C VAL A 630 -78.61 25.63 -9.09
N LEU A 631 -77.51 26.35 -9.33
CA LEU A 631 -77.54 27.55 -10.17
C LEU A 631 -77.93 27.21 -11.62
N GLU A 632 -77.53 26.04 -12.14
CA GLU A 632 -77.96 25.58 -13.46
C GLU A 632 -79.47 25.29 -13.51
N THR A 633 -80.06 24.68 -12.47
CA THR A 633 -81.52 24.46 -12.42
C THR A 633 -82.30 25.77 -12.25
N GLU A 634 -81.76 26.73 -11.51
CA GLU A 634 -82.32 28.08 -11.39
C GLU A 634 -82.26 28.84 -12.73
N CYS A 635 -81.11 28.87 -13.41
CA CYS A 635 -81.00 29.44 -14.76
C CYS A 635 -81.95 28.76 -15.76
N ARG A 636 -82.12 27.44 -15.69
CA ARG A 636 -83.09 26.69 -16.50
C ARG A 636 -84.55 27.03 -16.13
N SER A 637 -84.83 27.41 -14.89
CA SER A 637 -86.16 27.84 -14.43
C SER A 637 -86.46 29.27 -14.91
N LEU A 638 -85.58 30.23 -14.60
CA LEU A 638 -85.67 31.62 -15.04
C LEU A 638 -85.77 31.74 -16.57
N LYS A 639 -85.10 30.86 -17.33
CA LYS A 639 -85.22 30.82 -18.79
C LYS A 639 -86.60 30.34 -19.27
N LYS A 640 -87.27 29.44 -18.54
CA LYS A 640 -88.68 29.06 -18.83
C LYS A 640 -89.63 30.20 -18.49
N GLU A 641 -89.46 30.81 -17.33
CA GLU A 641 -90.27 31.94 -16.87
C GLU A 641 -90.16 33.14 -17.82
N ASN A 642 -88.94 33.47 -18.28
CA ASN A 642 -88.71 34.53 -19.27
C ASN A 642 -89.42 34.24 -20.61
N VAL A 643 -89.48 32.98 -21.06
CA VAL A 643 -90.25 32.57 -22.25
C VAL A 643 -91.76 32.68 -22.03
N LEU A 644 -92.26 32.33 -20.84
CA LEU A 644 -93.67 32.51 -20.48
C LEU A 644 -94.05 34.00 -20.41
N LEU A 645 -93.26 34.83 -19.73
CA LEU A 645 -93.45 36.27 -19.64
C LEU A 645 -93.35 36.95 -21.01
N SER A 646 -92.44 36.52 -21.88
CA SER A 646 -92.36 37.03 -23.27
C SER A 646 -93.60 36.66 -24.10
N SER A 647 -94.14 35.46 -23.89
CA SER A 647 -95.37 34.99 -24.56
C SER A 647 -96.60 35.75 -24.07
N GLU A 648 -96.67 36.03 -22.76
CA GLU A 648 -97.71 36.81 -22.12
C GLU A 648 -97.65 38.30 -22.50
N LEU A 649 -96.45 38.88 -22.59
CA LEU A 649 -96.25 40.23 -23.14
C LEU A 649 -96.77 40.30 -24.58
N GLN A 650 -96.43 39.32 -25.43
CA GLN A 650 -96.93 39.27 -26.81
C GLN A 650 -98.45 39.05 -26.89
N ARG A 651 -99.08 38.45 -25.87
CA ARG A 651 -100.55 38.37 -25.75
C ARG A 651 -101.14 39.73 -25.43
N GLN A 652 -100.59 40.44 -24.45
CA GLN A 652 -101.05 41.78 -24.06
C GLN A 652 -100.81 42.83 -25.16
N GLU A 653 -99.71 42.75 -25.92
CA GLU A 653 -99.47 43.58 -27.10
C GLU A 653 -100.54 43.38 -28.18
N LYS A 654 -100.95 42.13 -28.44
CA LYS A 654 -102.04 41.81 -29.39
C LYS A 654 -103.40 42.30 -28.89
N GLU A 655 -103.68 42.17 -27.60
CA GLU A 655 -104.93 42.67 -27.01
C GLU A 655 -104.97 44.20 -27.02
N LEU A 656 -103.88 44.88 -26.68
CA LEU A 656 -103.73 46.32 -26.80
C LEU A 656 -103.92 46.79 -28.25
N HIS A 657 -103.31 46.10 -29.22
CA HIS A 657 -103.50 46.41 -30.65
C HIS A 657 -104.95 46.21 -31.11
N ASN A 658 -105.61 45.14 -30.66
CA ASN A 658 -107.03 44.90 -30.94
C ASN A 658 -107.92 45.99 -30.33
N SER A 659 -107.67 46.40 -29.07
CA SER A 659 -108.40 47.50 -28.43
C SER A 659 -108.13 48.86 -29.08
N GLN A 660 -106.90 49.13 -29.54
CA GLN A 660 -106.57 50.31 -30.35
C GLN A 660 -107.31 50.29 -31.70
N LYS A 661 -107.35 49.16 -32.39
CA LYS A 661 -108.11 48.99 -33.65
C LYS A 661 -109.61 49.22 -33.42
N GLN A 662 -110.19 48.64 -32.37
CA GLN A 662 -111.58 48.85 -32.00
C GLN A 662 -111.86 50.32 -31.61
N SER A 663 -110.91 50.99 -30.95
CA SER A 663 -111.02 52.43 -30.64
C SER A 663 -110.95 53.30 -31.89
N LEU A 664 -110.13 52.94 -32.89
CA LEU A 664 -110.10 53.61 -34.20
C LEU A 664 -111.40 53.39 -34.99
N GLU A 665 -111.95 52.18 -34.97
CA GLU A 665 -113.25 51.85 -35.57
C GLU A 665 -114.38 52.67 -34.93
N LEU A 666 -114.46 52.69 -33.58
CA LEU A 666 -115.41 53.53 -32.85
C LEU A 666 -115.20 55.04 -33.10
N THR A 667 -113.97 55.49 -33.34
CA THR A 667 -113.68 56.89 -33.70
C THR A 667 -114.15 57.22 -35.12
N SER A 668 -114.02 56.27 -36.06
CA SER A 668 -114.58 56.36 -37.41
C SER A 668 -116.10 56.42 -37.36
N ASP A 669 -116.75 55.53 -36.61
CA ASP A 669 -118.21 55.53 -36.42
C ASP A 669 -118.70 56.84 -35.79
N LEU A 670 -117.98 57.36 -34.80
CA LEU A 670 -118.29 58.65 -34.17
C LEU A 670 -118.11 59.83 -35.14
N SER A 671 -117.14 59.76 -36.06
CA SER A 671 -116.99 60.73 -37.15
C SER A 671 -118.13 60.66 -38.18
N ILE A 672 -118.58 59.45 -38.52
CA ILE A 672 -119.76 59.23 -39.38
C ILE A 672 -121.02 59.81 -38.69
N LEU A 673 -121.21 59.54 -37.40
CA LEU A 673 -122.31 60.09 -36.60
C LEU A 673 -122.24 61.62 -36.44
N GLN A 674 -121.05 62.22 -36.40
CA GLN A 674 -120.90 63.67 -36.45
C GLN A 674 -121.33 64.24 -37.81
N MET A 675 -121.02 63.56 -38.92
CA MET A 675 -121.43 64.01 -40.26
C MET A 675 -122.93 63.83 -40.50
N THR A 676 -123.53 62.72 -40.08
CA THR A 676 -125.00 62.54 -40.18
C THR A 676 -125.75 63.50 -39.25
N ARG A 677 -125.22 63.79 -38.05
CA ARG A 677 -125.74 64.88 -37.21
C ARG A 677 -125.67 66.24 -37.92
N LYS A 678 -124.53 66.57 -38.53
CA LYS A 678 -124.35 67.85 -39.23
C LYS A 678 -125.29 67.98 -40.44
N GLU A 679 -125.55 66.88 -41.13
CA GLU A 679 -126.52 66.82 -42.23
C GLU A 679 -127.97 66.97 -41.73
N LEU A 680 -128.33 66.37 -40.59
CA LEU A 680 -129.60 66.63 -39.92
C LEU A 680 -129.74 68.10 -39.46
N GLU A 681 -128.67 68.73 -38.97
CA GLU A 681 -128.65 70.16 -38.64
C GLU A 681 -128.87 71.04 -39.88
N ASN A 682 -128.27 70.71 -41.03
CA ASN A 682 -128.55 71.37 -42.31
C ASN A 682 -130.03 71.24 -42.72
N GLN A 683 -130.60 70.03 -42.63
CA GLN A 683 -131.98 69.74 -43.00
C GLN A 683 -132.99 70.46 -42.09
N VAL A 684 -132.73 70.52 -40.78
CA VAL A 684 -133.52 71.32 -39.83
C VAL A 684 -133.41 72.82 -40.13
N GLY A 685 -132.25 73.29 -40.56
CA GLY A 685 -132.07 74.66 -41.07
C GLY A 685 -132.96 74.95 -42.28
N SER A 686 -132.90 74.10 -43.30
CA SER A 686 -133.71 74.21 -44.52
C SER A 686 -135.22 74.17 -44.22
N LEU A 687 -135.68 73.27 -43.34
CA LEU A 687 -137.07 73.20 -42.88
C LEU A 687 -137.53 74.48 -42.17
N LYS A 688 -136.66 75.10 -41.36
CA LYS A 688 -136.96 76.36 -40.68
C LYS A 688 -137.05 77.54 -41.65
N GLU A 689 -136.23 77.54 -42.69
CA GLU A 689 -136.24 78.55 -43.75
C GLU A 689 -137.38 78.36 -44.77
N GLN A 690 -137.87 77.13 -44.94
CA GLN A 690 -139.15 76.82 -45.61
C GLN A 690 -140.32 77.42 -44.80
N HIS A 691 -140.41 77.08 -43.52
CA HIS A 691 -141.50 77.52 -42.64
C HIS A 691 -141.58 79.06 -42.48
N LEU A 692 -140.45 79.77 -42.61
CA LEU A 692 -140.41 81.24 -42.65
C LEU A 692 -140.99 81.82 -43.95
N ARG A 693 -140.76 81.18 -45.10
CA ARG A 693 -141.38 81.56 -46.38
C ARG A 693 -142.88 81.30 -46.37
N ASP A 694 -143.29 80.10 -45.96
CA ASP A 694 -144.71 79.73 -45.85
C ASP A 694 -145.48 80.68 -44.92
N SER A 695 -144.85 81.13 -43.82
CA SER A 695 -145.42 82.11 -42.89
C SER A 695 -145.58 83.53 -43.49
N ALA A 696 -144.68 83.95 -44.40
CA ALA A 696 -144.77 85.23 -45.08
C ALA A 696 -145.89 85.24 -46.14
N ASP A 697 -146.02 84.16 -46.90
CA ASP A 697 -147.08 84.00 -47.90
C ASP A 697 -148.48 83.96 -47.24
N LEU A 698 -148.61 83.24 -46.12
CA LEU A 698 -149.84 83.19 -45.34
C LEU A 698 -150.26 84.58 -44.82
N LYS A 699 -149.29 85.40 -44.41
CA LYS A 699 -149.52 86.78 -43.94
C LYS A 699 -150.01 87.70 -45.07
N THR A 700 -149.51 87.46 -46.28
CA THR A 700 -149.91 88.19 -47.50
C THR A 700 -151.33 87.81 -47.95
N LEU A 701 -151.70 86.53 -47.82
CA LEU A 701 -153.07 86.06 -48.05
C LEU A 701 -154.07 86.66 -47.07
N LEU A 702 -153.71 86.73 -45.77
CA LEU A 702 -154.59 87.26 -44.73
C LEU A 702 -154.90 88.76 -44.92
N SER A 703 -153.89 89.55 -45.30
CA SER A 703 -154.08 90.97 -45.68
C SER A 703 -155.02 91.14 -46.89
N LYS A 704 -155.05 90.18 -47.82
CA LYS A 704 -155.93 90.21 -48.99
C LYS A 704 -157.39 89.96 -48.60
N ALA A 705 -157.63 89.04 -47.66
CA ALA A 705 -158.96 88.73 -47.15
C ALA A 705 -159.57 89.87 -46.29
N GLU A 706 -158.78 90.52 -45.43
CA GLU A 706 -159.26 91.65 -44.60
C GLU A 706 -159.80 92.82 -45.43
N ASN A 707 -159.22 93.09 -46.60
CA ASN A 707 -159.69 94.16 -47.48
C ASN A 707 -161.02 93.78 -48.16
N GLN A 708 -161.16 92.53 -48.62
CA GLN A 708 -162.42 92.04 -49.19
C GLN A 708 -163.58 92.07 -48.18
N ALA A 709 -163.32 91.80 -46.89
CA ALA A 709 -164.32 91.92 -45.84
C ALA A 709 -164.81 93.37 -45.63
N LYS A 710 -163.93 94.36 -45.75
CA LYS A 710 -164.28 95.79 -45.60
C LYS A 710 -165.14 96.32 -46.74
N ASP A 711 -164.95 95.85 -47.96
CA ASP A 711 -165.78 96.24 -49.10
C ASP A 711 -167.20 95.65 -49.00
N VAL A 712 -167.34 94.40 -48.55
CA VAL A 712 -168.66 93.76 -48.33
C VAL A 712 -169.48 94.48 -47.26
N GLN A 713 -168.85 94.90 -46.15
CA GLN A 713 -169.51 95.68 -45.09
C GLN A 713 -170.13 96.98 -45.65
N LYS A 714 -169.48 97.60 -46.63
CA LYS A 714 -169.86 98.89 -47.23
C LYS A 714 -171.03 98.80 -48.22
N GLU A 715 -171.31 97.63 -48.78
CA GLU A 715 -172.51 97.37 -49.58
C GLU A 715 -173.74 97.04 -48.72
N TYR A 716 -173.52 96.45 -47.54
CA TYR A 716 -174.59 96.16 -46.57
C TYR A 716 -175.24 97.45 -46.05
N GLU A 717 -174.45 98.45 -45.68
CA GLU A 717 -174.95 99.73 -45.17
C GLU A 717 -175.78 100.50 -46.22
N LYS A 718 -175.41 100.43 -47.50
CA LYS A 718 -176.20 101.00 -48.62
C LYS A 718 -177.56 100.30 -48.80
N THR A 719 -177.56 98.97 -48.78
CA THR A 719 -178.79 98.19 -48.98
C THR A 719 -179.76 98.33 -47.80
N GLN A 720 -179.24 98.54 -46.58
CA GLN A 720 -180.06 98.85 -45.40
C GLN A 720 -180.76 100.22 -45.51
N THR A 721 -180.11 101.26 -46.03
CA THR A 721 -180.75 102.58 -46.22
C THR A 721 -181.88 102.60 -47.24
N VAL A 722 -181.72 101.90 -48.38
CA VAL A 722 -182.78 101.81 -49.42
C VAL A 722 -184.04 101.11 -48.89
N LEU A 723 -183.89 100.14 -47.97
CA LEU A 723 -185.01 99.43 -47.37
C LEU A 723 -185.91 100.35 -46.52
N SER A 724 -185.33 101.37 -45.88
CA SER A 724 -186.07 102.35 -45.06
C SER A 724 -186.93 103.29 -45.91
N GLU A 725 -186.41 103.78 -47.05
CA GLU A 725 -187.17 104.66 -47.94
C GLU A 725 -188.36 103.94 -48.59
N LEU A 726 -188.19 102.67 -48.94
CA LEU A 726 -189.26 101.88 -49.55
C LEU A 726 -190.42 101.63 -48.56
N LYS A 727 -190.12 101.48 -47.27
CA LYS A 727 -191.12 101.29 -46.21
C LYS A 727 -191.99 102.55 -46.02
N LEU A 728 -191.38 103.73 -46.00
CA LEU A 728 -192.07 105.02 -45.86
C LEU A 728 -193.08 105.28 -47.00
N LYS A 729 -192.72 104.88 -48.24
CA LYS A 729 -193.60 105.02 -49.41
C LYS A 729 -194.83 104.10 -49.35
N PHE A 730 -194.75 102.96 -48.65
CA PHE A 730 -195.87 102.04 -48.52
C PHE A 730 -197.00 102.63 -47.64
N GLU A 731 -196.66 103.18 -46.47
CA GLU A 731 -197.63 103.83 -45.58
C GLU A 731 -198.32 105.04 -46.24
N MET A 732 -197.58 105.83 -47.04
CA MET A 732 -198.14 106.97 -47.77
C MET A 732 -199.16 106.55 -48.83
N THR A 733 -198.94 105.40 -49.50
CA THR A 733 -199.85 104.84 -50.51
C THR A 733 -201.14 104.29 -49.90
N GLU A 734 -201.10 103.84 -48.64
CA GLU A 734 -202.28 103.31 -47.95
C GLU A 734 -203.24 104.43 -47.49
N GLN A 735 -202.74 105.63 -47.17
CA GLN A 735 -203.57 106.80 -46.86
C GLN A 735 -204.37 107.32 -48.08
N GLU A 736 -203.77 107.40 -49.26
CA GLU A 736 -204.46 107.89 -50.48
C GLU A 736 -205.67 107.02 -50.85
N LYS A 737 -205.53 105.70 -50.69
CA LYS A 737 -206.59 104.70 -50.94
C LYS A 737 -207.84 104.94 -50.07
N GLN A 738 -207.66 105.42 -48.84
CA GLN A 738 -208.78 105.73 -47.95
C GLN A 738 -209.56 106.96 -48.47
N SER A 739 -208.87 107.98 -48.96
CA SER A 739 -209.49 109.21 -49.49
C SER A 739 -210.37 108.96 -50.72
N ILE A 740 -209.90 108.14 -51.67
CA ILE A 740 -210.63 107.84 -52.92
C ILE A 740 -211.94 107.08 -52.66
N THR A 741 -212.04 106.37 -51.53
CA THR A 741 -213.20 105.53 -51.21
C THR A 741 -214.42 106.35 -50.79
N ASP A 742 -214.23 107.53 -50.17
CA ASP A 742 -215.32 108.39 -49.73
C ASP A 742 -215.83 109.34 -50.83
N GLU A 743 -214.97 109.85 -51.73
CA GLU A 743 -215.40 110.72 -52.84
C GLU A 743 -216.37 110.01 -53.81
N LEU A 744 -216.14 108.73 -54.10
CA LEU A 744 -216.99 107.94 -54.99
C LEU A 744 -218.44 107.79 -54.47
N LYS A 745 -218.63 107.98 -53.15
CA LYS A 745 -219.93 107.90 -52.47
C LYS A 745 -220.81 109.15 -52.71
N GLN A 746 -220.20 110.29 -53.05
CA GLN A 746 -220.91 111.57 -53.16
C GLN A 746 -221.32 111.94 -54.60
N CYS A 747 -220.72 111.30 -55.61
CA CYS A 747 -220.89 111.71 -57.01
C CYS A 747 -222.13 111.12 -57.73
N LYS A 748 -222.73 110.01 -57.26
CA LYS A 748 -223.69 109.24 -58.08
C LYS A 748 -225.19 109.49 -57.81
N ASP A 749 -225.57 110.05 -56.66
CA ASP A 749 -226.99 110.40 -56.42
C ASP A 749 -227.47 111.65 -57.18
N ASN A 750 -226.54 112.48 -57.69
CA ASN A 750 -226.85 113.78 -58.29
C ASN A 750 -227.16 113.79 -59.80
N LEU A 751 -226.96 112.70 -60.55
CA LEU A 751 -227.25 112.63 -62.00
C LEU A 751 -228.24 111.53 -62.37
N LYS A 752 -229.43 111.63 -61.76
CA LYS A 752 -230.57 110.73 -61.95
C LYS A 752 -231.57 111.25 -63.01
N LEU A 753 -231.14 112.14 -63.91
CA LEU A 753 -232.01 112.91 -64.82
C LEU A 753 -231.37 113.11 -66.21
N LEU A 754 -232.13 112.84 -67.29
CA LEU A 754 -231.87 113.19 -68.71
C LEU A 754 -230.53 112.69 -69.32
N ARG A 755 -230.40 111.59 -70.08
CA ARG A 755 -231.27 110.78 -70.98
C ARG A 755 -231.34 111.28 -72.45
N GLU A 756 -231.19 110.31 -73.37
CA GLU A 756 -231.54 110.27 -74.81
C GLU A 756 -230.60 110.81 -75.93
N LYS A 757 -230.06 109.84 -76.72
CA LYS A 757 -229.63 109.85 -78.15
C LYS A 757 -228.46 110.79 -78.58
N GLY A 758 -227.48 110.36 -79.42
CA GLY A 758 -227.16 109.01 -79.94
C GLY A 758 -226.20 109.00 -81.17
N ASN A 759 -225.73 107.79 -81.55
CA ASN A 759 -225.10 107.36 -82.84
C ASN A 759 -223.60 107.68 -83.19
N ASN A 760 -222.76 106.62 -83.15
CA ASN A 760 -222.16 105.84 -84.29
C ASN A 760 -221.28 106.50 -85.40
N PRO A 761 -220.46 105.74 -86.20
CA PRO A 761 -220.19 104.27 -86.23
C PRO A 761 -218.69 103.78 -86.40
N SER A 762 -218.49 102.43 -86.48
CA SER A 762 -217.37 101.66 -87.13
C SER A 762 -215.98 101.58 -86.42
N ILE A 763 -215.11 100.53 -86.46
CA ILE A 763 -214.95 99.19 -87.16
C ILE A 763 -213.78 98.40 -86.45
N LEU A 764 -213.31 97.13 -86.67
CA LEU A 764 -213.76 95.71 -86.79
C LEU A 764 -212.47 94.78 -86.91
N GLN A 765 -212.31 93.49 -86.52
CA GLN A 765 -213.02 92.62 -85.54
C GLN A 765 -212.21 91.44 -84.84
N PRO A 766 -211.94 90.19 -85.36
CA PRO A 766 -211.97 88.96 -84.48
C PRO A 766 -211.03 87.71 -84.75
N VAL A 767 -211.22 86.60 -83.98
CA VAL A 767 -211.17 85.13 -84.36
C VAL A 767 -209.82 84.31 -84.39
N PRO A 768 -209.75 82.97 -84.04
CA PRO A 768 -210.53 82.07 -83.15
C PRO A 768 -209.67 81.06 -82.28
N ALA A 769 -210.24 79.90 -81.86
CA ALA A 769 -209.67 78.86 -80.96
C ALA A 769 -209.22 77.53 -81.65
N VAL A 770 -208.54 76.59 -80.94
CA VAL A 770 -208.66 75.09 -81.06
C VAL A 770 -207.71 74.28 -80.10
N PHE A 771 -208.27 73.20 -79.50
CA PHE A 771 -207.76 71.92 -78.93
C PHE A 771 -206.32 71.64 -78.38
N ILE A 772 -206.32 71.04 -77.18
CA ILE A 772 -205.74 69.72 -76.76
C ILE A 772 -204.49 69.17 -77.49
N GLY A 773 -203.43 68.87 -76.72
CA GLY A 773 -202.42 67.84 -77.07
C GLY A 773 -201.15 67.84 -76.18
N LEU A 774 -200.85 66.70 -75.55
CA LEU A 774 -199.68 66.40 -74.68
C LEU A 774 -199.60 67.20 -73.34
N PHE A 775 -199.44 66.63 -72.14
CA PHE A 775 -199.35 65.24 -71.64
C PHE A 775 -198.21 64.34 -72.19
N LEU A 776 -197.44 63.75 -71.26
CA LEU A 776 -196.59 62.57 -71.48
C LEU A 776 -195.44 62.68 -72.50
N ALA A 777 -194.51 63.59 -72.24
CA ALA A 777 -193.10 63.40 -72.62
C ALA A 777 -192.16 63.89 -71.50
N PHE A 778 -191.19 63.06 -71.14
CA PHE A 778 -190.02 63.39 -70.32
C PHE A 778 -190.18 63.86 -68.86
N LEU A 779 -191.14 63.28 -68.14
CA LEU A 779 -190.85 62.78 -66.78
C LEU A 779 -189.94 61.52 -66.87
N PHE A 780 -188.80 61.62 -67.57
CA PHE A 780 -187.92 60.48 -67.87
C PHE A 780 -186.42 60.83 -68.01
N TRP A 781 -185.95 61.87 -67.32
CA TRP A 781 -184.52 62.03 -66.95
C TRP A 781 -184.43 62.37 -65.45
N CYS A 782 -184.98 61.56 -64.54
CA CYS A 782 -184.60 60.17 -64.27
C CYS A 782 -183.09 59.99 -64.05
N PHE A 783 -182.74 59.94 -62.76
CA PHE A 783 -181.65 59.18 -62.14
C PHE A 783 -180.20 59.40 -62.64
N GLY A 784 -179.42 60.02 -61.74
CA GLY A 784 -177.97 59.86 -61.58
C GLY A 784 -177.65 60.03 -60.09
N PRO A 785 -177.97 59.04 -59.25
CA PRO A 785 -178.25 59.24 -57.82
C PRO A 785 -177.02 59.15 -56.92
N LEU A 786 -177.22 59.10 -55.60
CA LEU A 786 -176.21 58.62 -54.67
C LEU A 786 -175.63 57.26 -55.13
N TRP A 787 -174.33 57.28 -55.36
CA TRP A 787 -173.39 56.28 -54.85
C TRP A 787 -172.37 57.04 -53.97
#